data_AF-A0AA37N526-F1
#
_entry.id   AF-A0AA37N526-F1
#
_cell.length_a   1.000
_cell.length_b   1.000
_cell.length_c   1.000
_cell.angle_alpha   90.00
_cell.angle_beta   90.00
_cell.angle_gamma   90.00
#
_symmetry.space_group_name_H-M   'P 1'
#
loop_
_entity.id
_entity.type
_entity.pdbx_description
1 polymer ?
#
loop_
_entity_poly.entity_id
_entity_poly.type
_entity_poly.pdbx_seq_one_letter_code
_entity_poly.pdbx_strand_id
1 'polypeptide(L)'
;MRIIPKKTKVSIEFFKGVDIIDLIIGMIGIFLVAMVVMSSLPFKLPLTMVLIIIFGVLLVPIDEDKNYEAVLYILRYFAHPKVVKRNGEKESGQETAEAKGKAKKKSGKNVNVEDVMAFTGIKGNEILYGDSYVASVIGISPVEFRFMAEKRQDYMIERVFGAALRMVTGSNRGASIVKVERPILYDETIQYEFQKMESLKEAFYNDIINEDELTTRVEIIYDRIMEIERINFDDKVYDSFHYLVLYDKNSKSLSDMTRSVLQTLDGGGLPVKLLDEKELAVFLKYNMTRDFDEREIETLKPEEYKAWIIPECVEFGTRTVKIDDVVTHNLKIVNYPTEVGNAWGHSIFNMENTKVIMKLTPVDRFKAVRNIDRSIDELRGQEANTNKESRLIELAGHIETLQNLLLMLQSDNEQLFNVSIYMTLYDYEETERRLGKNKTEGEPVQVSDMKRRVKRLLAEQSFRTSDMFLRQFEMFVGSQVSRYDPFAKKARGIHSNSVAAVFPFVYSHIHDKGGFRIGHSAGLPVFIDFFVRDRNRVNSNMVVIGKSGGGKSFATKMMLTNLAAENSKIFILDPENEYTALAKSLHGNWIDVGSATQGRINPFHIITALNDDESGEEENNVSYAVHLQFLEEYFKQILPGIDTDSMEFLNNIVIRVYDEKGIDETTNLNLLGPEDYPTFDDLYDKLLTDYQASDSDYMKNHLRVLISYISKFSTGGRNSHLWNGPSTLDVKENFTVFNFQSLLANKNNTVANAQMLLILKWLDNEIIKNRDYNEKYHASRKIIVVVDEAHVFIDEKYPIALDFMFQLAKRIRKYNGMQVVITQNVKDFVGTEELARKSTAIINASQYSFIFPMAPNDMHDLCRLYEKAGEINETEQDEIVNNGRGHAFVVTSPASRSSIEITADDSMVRMFE
;
A
#
# COMPACT_ATOMS: atom_id res chain seq x y z
N MET A 1 20.64 0.44 -17.78
CA MET A 1 19.99 1.67 -18.30
C MET A 1 19.62 1.50 -19.76
N ARG A 2 18.53 2.13 -20.21
CA ARG A 2 17.98 2.05 -21.58
C ARG A 2 18.07 3.41 -22.27
N ILE A 3 18.23 3.41 -23.59
CA ILE A 3 18.42 4.65 -24.37
C ILE A 3 17.13 5.05 -25.09
N ILE A 4 16.63 6.25 -24.81
CA ILE A 4 15.56 6.88 -25.60
C ILE A 4 16.22 7.66 -26.73
N PRO A 5 15.97 7.28 -27.99
CA PRO A 5 16.61 7.95 -29.09
C PRO A 5 16.11 9.39 -29.23
N LYS A 6 17.03 10.27 -29.66
CA LYS A 6 16.66 11.61 -30.12
C LYS A 6 15.76 11.50 -31.39
N LYS A 7 15.30 12.61 -31.98
CA LYS A 7 14.22 12.60 -33.01
C LYS A 7 14.50 11.58 -34.12
N THR A 8 13.52 10.71 -34.39
CA THR A 8 13.55 9.63 -35.39
C THR A 8 12.81 9.99 -36.69
N LYS A 9 12.18 11.17 -36.73
CA LYS A 9 11.54 11.74 -37.92
C LYS A 9 12.17 13.10 -38.15
N VAL A 10 12.77 13.26 -39.32
CA VAL A 10 13.24 14.54 -39.83
C VAL A 10 12.26 14.99 -40.93
N SER A 11 12.00 16.29 -41.03
CA SER A 11 11.09 16.85 -42.05
C SER A 11 11.64 16.63 -43.46
N ILE A 12 10.76 16.53 -44.45
CA ILE A 12 11.17 16.39 -45.85
C ILE A 12 11.67 17.76 -46.33
N GLU A 13 12.97 17.99 -46.22
CA GLU A 13 13.62 19.17 -46.79
C GLU A 13 13.77 19.00 -48.30
N PHE A 14 13.36 20.01 -49.08
CA PHE A 14 13.53 20.06 -50.54
C PHE A 14 14.97 20.48 -50.91
N PHE A 15 15.56 21.32 -50.06
CA PHE A 15 16.96 21.76 -50.11
C PHE A 15 17.33 22.30 -48.72
N LYS A 16 18.59 22.16 -48.29
CA LYS A 16 19.14 22.55 -46.95
C LYS A 16 18.24 23.50 -46.12
N GLY A 17 17.47 22.96 -45.17
CA GLY A 17 16.66 23.74 -44.20
C GLY A 17 15.40 24.41 -44.75
N VAL A 18 14.98 24.06 -45.98
CA VAL A 18 13.82 24.62 -46.71
C VAL A 18 12.83 23.50 -47.02
N ASP A 19 11.66 23.57 -46.39
CA ASP A 19 10.54 22.67 -46.65
C ASP A 19 9.77 23.09 -47.92
N ILE A 20 8.94 22.20 -48.48
CA ILE A 20 8.06 22.51 -49.62
C ILE A 20 7.14 23.71 -49.32
N ILE A 21 6.67 23.81 -48.08
CA ILE A 21 5.81 24.93 -47.63
C ILE A 21 6.61 26.24 -47.59
N ASP A 22 7.89 26.18 -47.20
CA ASP A 22 8.78 27.35 -47.21
C ASP A 22 8.94 27.89 -48.63
N LEU A 23 9.06 27.00 -49.62
CA LEU A 23 9.13 27.38 -51.04
C LEU A 23 7.83 28.03 -51.53
N ILE A 24 6.67 27.51 -51.11
CA ILE A 24 5.36 28.10 -51.44
C ILE A 24 5.22 29.49 -50.82
N ILE A 25 5.53 29.65 -49.54
CA ILE A 25 5.46 30.93 -48.83
C ILE A 25 6.45 31.93 -49.44
N GLY A 26 7.66 31.47 -49.79
CA GLY A 26 8.65 32.25 -50.51
C GLY A 26 8.14 32.73 -51.88
N MET A 27 7.54 31.84 -52.67
CA MET A 27 6.96 32.20 -53.97
C MET A 27 5.79 33.19 -53.84
N ILE A 28 4.91 33.02 -52.84
CA ILE A 28 3.83 33.97 -52.54
C ILE A 28 4.41 35.34 -52.17
N GLY A 29 5.44 35.37 -51.33
CA GLY A 29 6.14 36.59 -50.96
C GLY A 29 6.74 37.31 -52.17
N ILE A 30 7.45 36.56 -53.03
CA ILE A 30 8.05 37.09 -54.27
C ILE A 30 6.97 37.64 -55.21
N PHE A 31 5.86 36.92 -55.38
CA PHE A 31 4.74 37.35 -56.21
C PHE A 31 4.08 38.64 -55.69
N LEU A 32 3.83 38.75 -54.38
CA LEU A 32 3.27 39.95 -53.76
C LEU A 32 4.22 41.15 -53.87
N VAL A 33 5.52 40.92 -53.67
CA VAL A 33 6.56 41.92 -53.88
C VAL A 33 6.55 42.41 -55.33
N ALA A 34 6.50 41.51 -56.32
CA ALA A 34 6.43 41.86 -57.73
C ALA A 34 5.16 42.67 -58.08
N MET A 35 4.00 42.28 -57.53
CA MET A 35 2.75 43.02 -57.71
C MET A 35 2.83 44.46 -57.16
N VAL A 36 3.39 44.64 -55.96
CA VAL A 36 3.52 45.98 -55.36
C VAL A 36 4.48 46.86 -56.16
N VAL A 37 5.60 46.29 -56.63
CA VAL A 37 6.57 47.02 -57.46
C VAL A 37 5.95 47.47 -58.79
N MET A 38 5.11 46.63 -59.40
CA MET A 38 4.40 46.93 -60.65
C MET A 38 3.17 47.82 -60.49
N SER A 39 2.72 48.08 -59.25
CA SER A 39 1.53 48.89 -58.97
C SER A 39 1.77 50.41 -59.06
N SER A 40 0.70 51.17 -59.22
CA SER A 40 0.67 52.63 -59.14
C SER A 40 0.44 53.18 -57.73
N LEU A 41 0.64 52.35 -56.69
CA LEU A 41 0.39 52.75 -55.31
C LEU A 41 1.36 53.85 -54.82
N PRO A 42 0.88 54.84 -54.05
CA PRO A 42 1.76 55.74 -53.31
C PRO A 42 2.56 54.95 -52.27
N PHE A 43 3.82 55.31 -52.05
CA PHE A 43 4.74 54.63 -51.11
C PHE A 43 5.09 53.17 -51.45
N LYS A 44 5.05 52.78 -52.74
CA LYS A 44 5.37 51.40 -53.16
C LYS A 44 6.75 50.88 -52.72
N LEU A 45 7.79 51.70 -52.73
CA LEU A 45 9.14 51.28 -52.30
C LEU A 45 9.23 50.93 -50.80
N PRO A 46 8.74 51.79 -49.88
CA PRO A 46 8.57 51.42 -48.47
C PRO A 46 7.75 50.14 -48.28
N LEU A 47 6.63 50.01 -48.99
CA LEU A 47 5.74 48.85 -48.87
C LEU A 47 6.40 47.55 -49.33
N THR A 48 7.19 47.59 -50.41
CA THR A 48 8.00 46.47 -50.87
C THR A 48 9.04 46.05 -49.82
N MET A 49 9.75 47.01 -49.22
CA MET A 49 10.73 46.70 -48.17
C MET A 49 10.08 46.04 -46.95
N VAL A 50 8.90 46.53 -46.53
CA VAL A 50 8.12 45.92 -45.44
C VAL A 50 7.69 44.50 -45.78
N LEU A 51 7.21 44.24 -47.01
CA LEU A 51 6.81 42.90 -47.44
C LEU A 51 7.99 41.92 -47.46
N ILE A 52 9.15 42.35 -47.95
CA ILE A 52 10.38 41.53 -47.95
C ILE A 52 10.76 41.18 -46.51
N ILE A 53 10.72 42.14 -45.59
CA ILE A 53 11.03 41.91 -44.17
C ILE A 53 10.01 40.94 -43.54
N ILE A 54 8.71 41.12 -43.77
CA ILE A 54 7.66 40.25 -43.22
C ILE A 54 7.84 38.81 -43.71
N PHE A 55 7.94 38.59 -45.02
CA PHE A 55 8.09 37.24 -45.57
C PHE A 55 9.46 36.62 -45.23
N GLY A 56 10.50 37.44 -45.10
CA GLY A 56 11.80 37.02 -44.57
C GLY A 56 11.68 36.51 -43.14
N VAL A 57 11.05 37.29 -42.25
CA VAL A 57 10.82 36.92 -40.84
C VAL A 57 9.96 35.67 -40.72
N LEU A 58 8.93 35.49 -41.56
CA LEU A 58 8.07 34.31 -41.56
C LEU A 58 8.83 32.99 -41.81
N LEU A 59 9.89 33.03 -42.62
CA LEU A 59 10.70 31.87 -42.98
C LEU A 59 11.84 31.58 -41.99
N VAL A 60 12.16 32.53 -41.11
CA VAL A 60 13.16 32.33 -40.05
C VAL A 60 12.58 31.40 -38.98
N PRO A 61 13.23 30.26 -38.67
CA PRO A 61 12.82 29.40 -37.57
C PRO A 61 13.13 30.06 -36.22
N ILE A 62 12.20 29.95 -35.26
CA ILE A 62 12.44 30.23 -33.84
C ILE A 62 12.25 28.91 -33.09
N ASP A 63 13.30 28.47 -32.40
CA ASP A 63 13.41 27.09 -31.87
C ASP A 63 13.22 26.03 -32.97
N GLU A 64 12.07 25.34 -32.98
CA GLU A 64 11.76 24.20 -33.85
C GLU A 64 10.66 24.49 -34.88
N ASP A 65 9.90 25.58 -34.71
CA ASP A 65 8.76 25.94 -35.56
C ASP A 65 9.08 27.20 -36.37
N LYS A 66 8.62 27.26 -37.62
CA LYS A 66 8.77 28.45 -38.47
C LYS A 66 7.76 29.53 -38.05
N ASN A 67 8.12 30.80 -38.18
CA ASN A 67 7.23 31.92 -37.78
C ASN A 67 5.88 31.95 -38.50
N TYR A 68 5.80 31.45 -39.73
CA TYR A 68 4.50 31.30 -40.41
C TYR A 68 3.58 30.28 -39.74
N GLU A 69 4.12 29.25 -39.06
CA GLU A 69 3.30 28.31 -38.32
C GLU A 69 2.61 29.01 -37.15
N ALA A 70 3.31 29.93 -36.47
CA ALA A 70 2.72 30.74 -35.40
C ALA A 70 1.54 31.58 -35.92
N VAL A 71 1.66 32.17 -37.11
CA VAL A 71 0.56 32.90 -37.77
C VAL A 71 -0.60 31.95 -38.10
N LEU A 72 -0.32 30.75 -38.61
CA LEU A 72 -1.35 29.75 -38.87
C LEU A 72 -2.05 29.30 -37.58
N TYR A 73 -1.33 29.16 -36.47
CA TYR A 73 -1.91 28.82 -35.17
C TYR A 73 -2.84 29.94 -34.68
N ILE A 74 -2.45 31.21 -34.83
CA ILE A 74 -3.32 32.37 -34.54
C ILE A 74 -4.59 32.30 -35.39
N LEU A 75 -4.47 32.12 -36.70
CA LEU A 75 -5.62 32.05 -37.59
C LEU A 75 -6.55 30.88 -37.26
N ARG A 76 -5.99 29.69 -37.00
CA ARG A 76 -6.76 28.52 -36.57
C ARG A 76 -7.46 28.76 -35.24
N TYR A 77 -6.79 29.37 -34.27
CA TYR A 77 -7.39 29.68 -32.97
C TYR A 77 -8.60 30.60 -33.08
N PHE A 78 -8.55 31.62 -33.95
CA PHE A 78 -9.69 32.48 -34.23
C PHE A 78 -10.79 31.82 -35.08
N ALA A 79 -10.46 30.75 -35.80
CA ALA A 79 -11.42 29.99 -36.61
C ALA A 79 -12.17 28.91 -35.81
N HIS A 80 -11.61 28.40 -34.71
CA HIS A 80 -12.27 27.41 -33.87
C HIS A 80 -13.32 28.06 -32.94
N PRO A 81 -14.40 27.34 -32.60
CA PRO A 81 -15.34 27.78 -31.58
C PRO A 81 -14.60 27.90 -30.24
N LYS A 82 -14.76 29.04 -29.58
CA LYS A 82 -14.12 29.30 -28.27
C LYS A 82 -14.87 28.65 -27.12
N VAL A 83 -16.18 28.50 -27.27
CA VAL A 83 -17.07 27.89 -26.29
C VAL A 83 -17.92 26.89 -27.05
N VAL A 84 -17.96 25.67 -26.54
CA VAL A 84 -18.72 24.56 -27.11
C VAL A 84 -19.64 24.07 -26.01
N LYS A 85 -20.95 24.07 -26.25
CA LYS A 85 -21.98 23.67 -25.29
C LYS A 85 -22.71 22.42 -25.76
N ARG A 86 -23.23 21.65 -24.82
CA ARG A 86 -24.06 20.48 -25.08
C ARG A 86 -25.44 20.87 -25.63
N ASN A 87 -26.02 20.04 -26.50
CA ASN A 87 -27.35 20.30 -27.06
C ASN A 87 -28.44 20.19 -25.97
N GLY A 88 -29.00 21.32 -25.55
CA GLY A 88 -30.11 21.37 -24.58
C GLY A 88 -30.39 22.75 -23.99
N GLU A 89 -29.38 23.61 -23.86
CA GLU A 89 -29.56 24.97 -23.33
C GLU A 89 -29.78 26.00 -24.45
N LYS A 90 -31.05 26.37 -24.68
CA LYS A 90 -31.36 27.71 -25.18
C LYS A 90 -31.18 28.68 -24.01
N GLU A 91 -30.51 29.80 -24.24
CA GLU A 91 -30.30 30.89 -23.27
C GLU A 91 -31.54 31.15 -22.40
N SER A 92 -31.50 30.74 -21.13
CA SER A 92 -32.36 31.25 -20.07
C SER A 92 -31.69 32.44 -19.38
N GLY A 93 -31.31 33.44 -20.18
CA GLY A 93 -30.85 34.74 -19.69
C GLY A 93 -31.72 35.82 -20.30
N GLN A 94 -32.33 36.66 -19.47
CA GLN A 94 -33.14 37.80 -19.89
C GLN A 94 -32.42 38.64 -20.96
N GLU A 95 -32.81 38.49 -22.23
CA GLU A 95 -32.53 39.50 -23.24
C GLU A 95 -33.34 40.75 -22.89
N THR A 96 -32.71 41.71 -22.22
CA THR A 96 -33.21 43.09 -22.21
C THR A 96 -33.34 43.57 -23.66
N ALA A 97 -34.52 44.08 -23.98
CA ALA A 97 -34.94 44.50 -25.32
C ALA A 97 -34.21 45.76 -25.82
N GLU A 98 -32.88 45.73 -25.94
CA GLU A 98 -32.10 46.79 -26.61
C GLU A 98 -31.04 46.24 -27.60
N ALA A 99 -30.85 44.93 -27.70
CA ALA A 99 -29.87 44.32 -28.62
C ALA A 99 -30.44 43.83 -29.98
N LYS A 100 -31.68 44.19 -30.34
CA LYS A 100 -32.34 43.73 -31.59
C LYS A 100 -31.83 44.41 -32.89
N GLY A 101 -30.74 45.18 -32.84
CA GLY A 101 -30.27 45.99 -33.98
C GLY A 101 -29.12 45.42 -34.82
N LYS A 102 -28.29 44.47 -34.35
CA LYS A 102 -27.01 44.16 -35.02
C LYS A 102 -26.56 42.69 -35.06
N ALA A 103 -27.46 41.72 -34.86
CA ALA A 103 -27.14 40.29 -34.99
C ALA A 103 -27.91 39.63 -36.14
N LYS A 104 -27.70 40.09 -37.38
CA LYS A 104 -28.08 39.33 -38.58
C LYS A 104 -26.85 39.17 -39.48
N LYS A 105 -26.50 37.90 -39.73
CA LYS A 105 -25.39 37.34 -40.52
C LYS A 105 -24.09 37.04 -39.76
N LYS A 106 -24.04 35.85 -39.16
CA LYS A 106 -22.94 34.88 -39.37
C LYS A 106 -23.50 33.46 -39.17
N SER A 107 -23.83 32.83 -40.28
CA SER A 107 -24.15 31.40 -40.38
C SER A 107 -22.86 30.59 -40.17
N GLY A 108 -22.49 30.32 -38.91
CA GLY A 108 -21.54 29.26 -38.56
C GLY A 108 -22.33 28.08 -38.01
N LYS A 109 -21.98 26.84 -38.42
CA LYS A 109 -22.51 25.63 -37.78
C LYS A 109 -22.28 25.73 -36.27
N ASN A 110 -23.33 25.61 -35.46
CA ASN A 110 -23.17 25.42 -34.02
C ASN A 110 -22.48 24.07 -33.82
N VAL A 111 -21.23 24.12 -33.36
CA VAL A 111 -20.45 22.94 -32.97
C VAL A 111 -20.83 22.62 -31.53
N ASN A 112 -21.22 21.37 -31.26
CA ASN A 112 -21.64 20.93 -29.94
C ASN A 112 -20.53 20.14 -29.26
N VAL A 113 -20.66 19.89 -27.95
CA VAL A 113 -19.63 19.15 -27.21
C VAL A 113 -19.48 17.74 -27.78
N GLU A 114 -20.57 17.12 -28.22
CA GLU A 114 -20.57 15.81 -28.86
C GLU A 114 -19.71 15.74 -30.13
N ASP A 115 -19.50 16.87 -30.82
CA ASP A 115 -18.67 16.93 -32.03
C ASP A 115 -17.16 16.99 -31.73
N VAL A 116 -16.78 17.36 -30.51
CA VAL A 116 -15.38 17.49 -30.07
C VAL A 116 -14.94 16.36 -29.13
N MET A 117 -15.86 15.49 -28.72
CA MET A 117 -15.57 14.26 -27.98
C MET A 117 -15.14 13.14 -28.92
N ALA A 118 -14.13 12.37 -28.53
CA ALA A 118 -13.55 11.33 -29.38
C ALA A 118 -14.39 10.06 -29.44
N PHE A 119 -14.99 9.65 -28.31
CA PHE A 119 -15.80 8.44 -28.23
C PHE A 119 -17.26 8.73 -28.62
N THR A 120 -17.94 7.74 -29.19
CA THR A 120 -19.33 7.85 -29.61
C THR A 120 -20.31 7.13 -28.70
N GLY A 121 -19.83 6.15 -27.92
CA GLY A 121 -20.60 5.37 -26.94
C GLY A 121 -19.78 4.25 -26.31
N ILE A 122 -20.43 3.47 -25.44
CA ILE A 122 -19.91 2.26 -24.80
C ILE A 122 -20.82 1.10 -25.20
N LYS A 123 -20.26 -0.09 -25.37
CA LYS A 123 -21.03 -1.32 -25.60
C LYS A 123 -20.35 -2.49 -24.90
N GLY A 124 -20.95 -2.98 -23.82
CA GLY A 124 -20.32 -4.02 -23.01
C GLY A 124 -18.98 -3.53 -22.45
N ASN A 125 -17.89 -4.21 -22.76
CA ASN A 125 -16.53 -3.87 -22.34
C ASN A 125 -15.71 -3.09 -23.40
N GLU A 126 -16.38 -2.50 -24.39
CA GLU A 126 -15.75 -1.75 -25.48
C GLU A 126 -16.17 -0.28 -25.53
N ILE A 127 -15.20 0.61 -25.79
CA ILE A 127 -15.44 2.01 -26.15
C ILE A 127 -15.53 2.11 -27.68
N LEU A 128 -16.59 2.76 -28.17
CA LEU A 128 -16.84 2.95 -29.59
C LEU A 128 -16.32 4.32 -30.06
N TYR A 129 -15.67 4.35 -31.24
CA TYR A 129 -15.22 5.58 -31.92
C TYR A 129 -15.87 5.68 -33.31
N GLY A 130 -17.20 5.61 -33.35
CA GLY A 130 -17.99 5.46 -34.57
C GLY A 130 -17.65 4.16 -35.30
N ASP A 131 -17.62 4.22 -36.64
CA ASP A 131 -17.24 3.08 -37.49
C ASP A 131 -15.71 2.96 -37.69
N SER A 132 -14.91 3.77 -36.97
CA SER A 132 -13.47 3.86 -37.23
C SER A 132 -12.66 2.77 -36.54
N TYR A 133 -12.90 2.56 -35.24
CA TYR A 133 -12.24 1.56 -34.41
C TYR A 133 -12.93 1.45 -33.04
N VAL A 134 -12.53 0.45 -32.26
CA VAL A 134 -12.99 0.20 -30.89
C VAL A 134 -11.80 0.14 -29.92
N ALA A 135 -12.06 0.25 -28.62
CA ALA A 135 -11.04 0.10 -27.60
C ALA A 135 -11.51 -0.71 -26.39
N SER A 136 -10.57 -1.43 -25.77
CA SER A 136 -10.74 -2.12 -24.49
C SER A 136 -9.81 -1.48 -23.45
N VAL A 137 -10.27 -1.39 -22.21
CA VAL A 137 -9.52 -0.74 -21.12
C VAL A 137 -9.21 -1.78 -20.04
N ILE A 138 -7.93 -1.92 -19.73
CA ILE A 138 -7.42 -2.81 -18.68
C ILE A 138 -6.93 -1.92 -17.54
N GLY A 139 -7.55 -2.03 -16.36
CA GLY A 139 -7.01 -1.48 -15.13
C GLY A 139 -5.81 -2.29 -14.66
N ILE A 140 -4.75 -1.60 -14.25
CA ILE A 140 -3.51 -2.20 -13.75
C ILE A 140 -3.35 -1.79 -12.29
N SER A 141 -3.32 -2.77 -11.39
CA SER A 141 -3.02 -2.49 -9.99
C SER A 141 -1.52 -2.25 -9.80
N PRO A 142 -1.15 -1.26 -8.97
CA PRO A 142 0.24 -1.05 -8.63
C PRO A 142 0.82 -2.23 -7.85
N VAL A 143 2.13 -2.40 -7.97
CA VAL A 143 2.92 -3.41 -7.24
C VAL A 143 4.10 -2.73 -6.60
N GLU A 144 4.57 -3.22 -5.46
CA GLU A 144 5.69 -2.61 -4.73
C GLU A 144 7.03 -2.87 -5.44
N PHE A 145 7.24 -2.12 -6.52
CA PHE A 145 8.33 -2.32 -7.48
C PHE A 145 9.67 -1.83 -6.92
N ARG A 146 9.64 -0.82 -6.05
CA ARG A 146 10.83 -0.19 -5.43
C ARG A 146 11.71 -1.17 -4.67
N PHE A 147 11.10 -2.09 -3.93
CA PHE A 147 11.81 -3.07 -3.09
C PHE A 147 12.16 -4.38 -3.83
N MET A 148 11.79 -4.51 -5.11
CA MET A 148 12.20 -5.67 -5.90
C MET A 148 13.69 -5.59 -6.28
N ALA A 149 14.40 -6.72 -6.20
CA ALA A 149 15.74 -6.82 -6.77
C ALA A 149 15.74 -6.45 -8.27
N GLU A 150 16.81 -5.83 -8.76
CA GLU A 150 16.93 -5.32 -10.14
C GLU A 150 16.59 -6.38 -11.20
N LYS A 151 17.03 -7.63 -11.01
CA LYS A 151 16.70 -8.75 -11.91
C LYS A 151 15.19 -9.03 -12.00
N ARG A 152 14.45 -8.88 -10.90
CA ARG A 152 12.99 -9.04 -10.88
C ARG A 152 12.29 -7.84 -11.50
N GLN A 153 12.81 -6.63 -11.27
CA GLN A 153 12.33 -5.42 -11.93
C GLN A 153 12.44 -5.54 -13.46
N ASP A 154 13.61 -5.97 -13.97
CA ASP A 154 13.82 -6.17 -15.41
C ASP A 154 12.92 -7.26 -15.99
N TYR A 155 12.66 -8.34 -15.24
CA TYR A 155 11.69 -9.36 -15.64
C TYR A 155 10.28 -8.76 -15.81
N MET A 156 9.80 -7.99 -14.83
CA MET A 156 8.48 -7.33 -14.89
C MET A 156 8.38 -6.34 -16.06
N ILE A 157 9.44 -5.58 -16.32
CA ILE A 157 9.48 -4.62 -17.42
C ILE A 157 9.53 -5.33 -18.77
N GLU A 158 10.48 -6.22 -19.00
CA GLU A 158 10.79 -6.71 -20.34
C GLU A 158 9.97 -7.94 -20.74
N ARG A 159 9.74 -8.86 -19.80
CA ARG A 159 9.11 -10.16 -20.05
C ARG A 159 7.61 -10.16 -19.78
N VAL A 160 7.13 -9.25 -18.93
CA VAL A 160 5.71 -9.13 -18.62
C VAL A 160 5.10 -7.96 -19.38
N PHE A 161 5.40 -6.71 -18.97
CA PHE A 161 4.77 -5.53 -19.57
C PHE A 161 5.23 -5.28 -21.02
N GLY A 162 6.53 -5.41 -21.30
CA GLY A 162 7.09 -5.28 -22.65
C GLY A 162 6.56 -6.34 -23.61
N ALA A 163 6.33 -7.57 -23.13
CA ALA A 163 5.73 -8.64 -23.94
C ALA A 163 4.28 -8.29 -24.32
N ALA A 164 3.49 -7.76 -23.38
CA ALA A 164 2.14 -7.28 -23.65
C ALA A 164 2.13 -6.14 -24.70
N LEU A 165 3.04 -5.16 -24.58
CA LEU A 165 3.14 -4.07 -25.56
C LEU A 165 3.52 -4.58 -26.95
N ARG A 166 4.41 -5.57 -27.04
CA ARG A 166 4.80 -6.19 -28.33
C ARG A 166 3.67 -6.97 -29.00
N MET A 167 2.56 -7.27 -28.34
CA MET A 167 1.36 -7.82 -28.99
C MET A 167 0.61 -6.76 -29.83
N VAL A 168 0.82 -5.47 -29.53
CA VAL A 168 0.22 -4.34 -30.23
C VAL A 168 0.99 -4.05 -31.52
N THR A 169 0.78 -4.89 -32.53
CA THR A 169 1.42 -4.79 -33.85
C THR A 169 0.43 -4.46 -34.96
N GLY A 170 0.94 -3.86 -36.04
CA GLY A 170 0.16 -3.52 -37.23
C GLY A 170 -0.42 -2.10 -37.22
N SER A 171 -0.62 -1.56 -38.42
CA SER A 171 -0.97 -0.14 -38.66
C SER A 171 -2.38 0.27 -38.19
N ASN A 172 -3.25 -0.72 -37.95
CA ASN A 172 -4.62 -0.51 -37.50
C ASN A 172 -4.77 -0.56 -35.97
N ARG A 173 -3.72 -0.94 -35.24
CA ARG A 173 -3.72 -1.04 -33.79
C ARG A 173 -3.05 0.17 -33.14
N GLY A 174 -3.23 0.28 -31.83
CA GLY A 174 -2.55 1.24 -30.99
C GLY A 174 -2.75 0.90 -29.52
N ALA A 175 -2.03 1.60 -28.64
CA ALA A 175 -2.24 1.50 -27.21
C ALA A 175 -2.13 2.88 -26.55
N SER A 176 -2.60 3.02 -25.33
CA SER A 176 -2.32 4.17 -24.48
C SER A 176 -2.15 3.75 -23.04
N ILE A 177 -1.16 4.31 -22.36
CA ILE A 177 -1.06 4.24 -20.90
C ILE A 177 -1.74 5.50 -20.38
N VAL A 178 -2.77 5.33 -19.56
CA VAL A 178 -3.61 6.41 -19.04
C VAL A 178 -3.52 6.39 -17.53
N LYS A 179 -3.26 7.55 -16.93
CA LYS A 179 -3.46 7.79 -15.51
C LYS A 179 -4.53 8.84 -15.29
N VAL A 180 -5.45 8.52 -14.39
CA VAL A 180 -6.44 9.43 -13.82
C VAL A 180 -6.33 9.34 -12.30
N GLU A 181 -6.78 10.37 -11.58
CA GLU A 181 -6.92 10.27 -10.14
C GLU A 181 -8.37 10.09 -9.78
N ARG A 182 -8.62 9.19 -8.85
CA ARG A 182 -9.95 8.82 -8.37
C ARG A 182 -9.92 8.79 -6.85
N PRO A 183 -11.02 9.15 -6.18
CA PRO A 183 -11.15 8.92 -4.76
C PRO A 183 -11.14 7.40 -4.49
N ILE A 184 -10.50 6.99 -3.39
CA ILE A 184 -10.68 5.63 -2.87
C ILE A 184 -12.05 5.58 -2.20
N LEU A 185 -12.89 4.65 -2.63
CA LEU A 185 -14.21 4.44 -2.04
C LEU A 185 -14.10 3.45 -0.87
N TYR A 186 -14.48 3.89 0.33
CA TYR A 186 -14.41 3.10 1.56
C TYR A 186 -15.76 2.51 1.97
N ASP A 187 -16.76 2.49 1.07
CA ASP A 187 -18.11 1.98 1.36
C ASP A 187 -18.10 0.53 1.85
N GLU A 188 -17.27 -0.32 1.23
CA GLU A 188 -17.09 -1.72 1.65
C GLU A 188 -16.46 -1.80 3.05
N THR A 189 -15.48 -0.94 3.33
CA THR A 189 -14.81 -0.86 4.65
C THR A 189 -15.78 -0.43 5.75
N ILE A 190 -16.64 0.56 5.49
CA ILE A 190 -17.70 1.00 6.40
C ILE A 190 -18.67 -0.15 6.71
N GLN A 191 -19.09 -0.89 5.68
CA GLN A 191 -19.96 -2.06 5.87
C GLN A 191 -19.30 -3.13 6.75
N TYR A 192 -18.00 -3.37 6.60
CA TYR A 192 -17.27 -4.30 7.46
C TYR A 192 -17.23 -3.84 8.93
N GLU A 193 -17.04 -2.56 9.22
CA GLU A 193 -17.09 -2.05 10.60
C GLU A 193 -18.49 -2.21 11.21
N PHE A 194 -19.56 -1.97 10.44
CA PHE A 194 -20.93 -2.27 10.91
C PHE A 194 -21.13 -3.76 11.22
N GLN A 195 -20.59 -4.67 10.41
CA GLN A 195 -20.65 -6.11 10.68
C GLN A 195 -19.90 -6.49 11.97
N LYS A 196 -18.77 -5.84 12.27
CA LYS A 196 -18.03 -6.04 13.54
C LYS A 196 -18.87 -5.58 14.74
N MET A 197 -19.61 -4.48 14.60
CA MET A 197 -20.51 -4.00 15.66
C MET A 197 -21.66 -4.99 15.92
N GLU A 198 -22.24 -5.60 14.87
CA GLU A 198 -23.27 -6.63 15.03
C GLU A 198 -22.73 -7.90 15.69
N SER A 199 -21.50 -8.33 15.36
CA SER A 199 -20.90 -9.51 16.02
C SER A 199 -20.63 -9.30 17.51
N LEU A 200 -20.34 -8.06 17.95
CA LEU A 200 -20.28 -7.72 19.37
C LEU A 200 -21.64 -7.82 20.05
N LYS A 201 -22.72 -7.38 19.40
CA LYS A 201 -24.08 -7.52 19.94
C LYS A 201 -24.48 -8.98 20.09
N GLU A 202 -24.17 -9.81 19.10
CA GLU A 202 -24.34 -11.27 19.19
C GLU A 202 -23.52 -11.86 20.34
N ALA A 203 -22.29 -11.37 20.55
CA ALA A 203 -21.49 -11.82 21.68
C ALA A 203 -22.15 -11.48 23.03
N PHE A 204 -22.69 -10.28 23.17
CA PHE A 204 -23.43 -9.86 24.36
C PHE A 204 -24.69 -10.71 24.60
N TYR A 205 -25.50 -10.97 23.57
CA TYR A 205 -26.72 -11.79 23.72
C TYR A 205 -26.46 -13.24 24.14
N ASN A 206 -25.24 -13.74 23.91
CA ASN A 206 -24.80 -15.06 24.33
C ASN A 206 -24.07 -15.04 25.69
N ASP A 207 -24.18 -13.95 26.46
CA ASP A 207 -23.55 -13.74 27.78
C ASP A 207 -22.01 -13.85 27.76
N ILE A 208 -21.38 -13.53 26.62
CA ILE A 208 -19.92 -13.65 26.43
C ILE A 208 -19.19 -12.41 26.94
N ILE A 209 -19.81 -11.23 26.76
CA ILE A 209 -19.31 -9.93 27.21
C ILE A 209 -20.37 -9.24 28.05
N ASN A 210 -19.94 -8.41 28.99
CA ASN A 210 -20.85 -7.62 29.81
C ASN A 210 -21.23 -6.29 29.12
N GLU A 211 -22.18 -5.55 29.71
CA GLU A 211 -22.70 -4.30 29.16
C GLU A 211 -21.63 -3.20 29.06
N ASP A 212 -20.76 -3.09 30.07
CA ASP A 212 -19.68 -2.10 30.10
C ASP A 212 -18.64 -2.38 29.00
N GLU A 213 -18.26 -3.66 28.81
CA GLU A 213 -17.35 -4.11 27.77
C GLU A 213 -17.95 -3.91 26.37
N LEU A 214 -19.24 -4.19 26.20
CA LEU A 214 -19.95 -3.92 24.95
C LEU A 214 -19.92 -2.41 24.63
N THR A 215 -20.28 -1.56 25.59
CA THR A 215 -20.38 -0.11 25.39
C THR A 215 -19.05 0.47 24.92
N THR A 216 -17.96 0.19 25.65
CA THR A 216 -16.62 0.69 25.32
C THR A 216 -16.14 0.19 23.96
N ARG A 217 -16.41 -1.07 23.59
CA ARG A 217 -16.01 -1.62 22.28
C ARG A 217 -16.80 -1.05 21.12
N VAL A 218 -18.10 -0.84 21.32
CA VAL A 218 -18.98 -0.22 20.32
C VAL A 218 -18.56 1.23 20.10
N GLU A 219 -18.20 1.98 21.15
CA GLU A 219 -17.66 3.34 21.02
C GLU A 219 -16.40 3.37 20.13
N ILE A 220 -15.44 2.44 20.32
CA ILE A 220 -14.24 2.35 19.48
C ILE A 220 -14.60 2.10 18.01
N ILE A 221 -15.52 1.16 17.72
CA ILE A 221 -15.92 0.87 16.34
C ILE A 221 -16.69 2.07 15.74
N TYR A 222 -17.53 2.73 16.53
CA TYR A 222 -18.28 3.90 16.08
C TYR A 222 -17.35 5.05 15.69
N ASP A 223 -16.35 5.36 16.50
CA ASP A 223 -15.33 6.38 16.20
C ASP A 223 -14.61 6.07 14.88
N ARG A 224 -14.26 4.79 14.62
CA ARG A 224 -13.69 4.38 13.33
C ARG A 224 -14.65 4.61 12.16
N ILE A 225 -15.93 4.25 12.32
CA ILE A 225 -16.93 4.46 11.26
C ILE A 225 -17.01 5.95 10.92
N MET A 226 -17.07 6.82 11.93
CA MET A 226 -17.09 8.27 11.74
C MET A 226 -15.83 8.77 11.03
N GLU A 227 -14.66 8.24 11.38
CA GLU A 227 -13.40 8.59 10.70
C GLU A 227 -13.41 8.15 9.24
N ILE A 228 -13.85 6.92 8.96
CA ILE A 228 -13.90 6.35 7.61
C ILE A 228 -14.96 7.09 6.76
N GLU A 229 -16.12 7.42 7.32
CA GLU A 229 -17.15 8.22 6.63
C GLU A 229 -16.62 9.60 6.24
N ARG A 230 -15.90 10.27 7.14
CA ARG A 230 -15.29 11.57 6.86
C ARG A 230 -14.32 11.50 5.68
N ILE A 231 -13.40 10.53 5.64
CA ILE A 231 -12.45 10.39 4.52
C ILE A 231 -13.13 9.89 3.22
N ASN A 232 -14.31 9.29 3.31
CA ASN A 232 -15.05 8.75 2.17
C ASN A 232 -15.96 9.79 1.49
N PHE A 233 -16.50 10.74 2.26
CA PHE A 233 -17.46 11.73 1.78
C PHE A 233 -16.93 13.17 1.78
N ASP A 234 -16.26 13.60 2.85
CA ASP A 234 -15.85 14.99 3.07
C ASP A 234 -14.41 15.22 2.61
N ASP A 235 -13.47 14.48 3.19
CA ASP A 235 -12.02 14.62 2.99
C ASP A 235 -11.52 13.52 2.04
N LYS A 236 -12.12 13.45 0.84
CA LYS A 236 -11.87 12.39 -0.16
C LYS A 236 -10.37 12.24 -0.45
N VAL A 237 -9.84 11.05 -0.18
CA VAL A 237 -8.45 10.69 -0.49
C VAL A 237 -8.35 10.22 -1.94
N TYR A 238 -7.55 10.91 -2.74
CA TYR A 238 -7.34 10.59 -4.15
C TYR A 238 -6.07 9.76 -4.35
N ASP A 239 -6.15 8.75 -5.20
CA ASP A 239 -4.99 7.95 -5.64
C ASP A 239 -4.90 7.91 -7.17
N SER A 240 -3.71 7.56 -7.68
CA SER A 240 -3.39 7.44 -9.09
C SER A 240 -3.78 6.07 -9.63
N PHE A 241 -4.84 6.02 -10.42
CA PHE A 241 -5.28 4.80 -11.10
C PHE A 241 -4.70 4.71 -12.51
N HIS A 242 -4.12 3.56 -12.82
CA HIS A 242 -3.39 3.30 -14.05
C HIS A 242 -4.13 2.34 -14.97
N TYR A 243 -4.17 2.65 -16.26
CA TYR A 243 -4.89 1.88 -17.25
C TYR A 243 -4.07 1.69 -18.53
N LEU A 244 -4.18 0.50 -19.12
CA LEU A 244 -3.73 0.21 -20.47
C LEU A 244 -4.95 0.13 -21.40
N VAL A 245 -5.03 1.07 -22.33
CA VAL A 245 -6.09 1.11 -23.35
C VAL A 245 -5.55 0.51 -24.63
N LEU A 246 -6.23 -0.48 -25.18
CA LEU A 246 -5.88 -1.14 -26.44
C LEU A 246 -6.88 -0.74 -27.52
N TYR A 247 -6.40 -0.45 -28.73
CA TYR A 247 -7.24 -0.06 -29.86
C TYR A 247 -7.07 -1.02 -31.03
N ASP A 248 -8.18 -1.39 -31.68
CA ASP A 248 -8.20 -2.11 -32.96
C ASP A 248 -9.41 -1.68 -33.78
N LYS A 249 -9.32 -1.77 -35.11
CA LYS A 249 -10.46 -1.59 -36.01
C LYS A 249 -11.49 -2.70 -35.87
N ASN A 250 -11.07 -3.91 -35.50
CA ASN A 250 -11.95 -5.08 -35.42
C ASN A 250 -12.12 -5.53 -33.96
N SER A 251 -13.37 -5.55 -33.49
CA SER A 251 -13.74 -5.96 -32.12
C SER A 251 -13.30 -7.39 -31.76
N LYS A 252 -13.43 -8.37 -32.67
CA LYS A 252 -12.99 -9.74 -32.41
C LYS A 252 -11.47 -9.82 -32.23
N SER A 253 -10.71 -9.17 -33.11
CA SER A 253 -9.25 -9.05 -33.02
C SER A 253 -8.82 -8.33 -31.72
N LEU A 254 -9.55 -7.28 -31.33
CA LEU A 254 -9.32 -6.57 -30.07
C LEU A 254 -9.54 -7.48 -28.87
N SER A 255 -10.65 -8.24 -28.84
CA SER A 255 -10.95 -9.17 -27.76
C SER A 255 -9.89 -10.26 -27.60
N ASP A 256 -9.40 -10.82 -28.71
CA ASP A 256 -8.37 -11.86 -28.68
C ASP A 256 -7.04 -11.27 -28.16
N MET A 257 -6.64 -10.11 -28.66
CA MET A 257 -5.44 -9.39 -28.17
C MET A 257 -5.56 -9.03 -26.68
N THR A 258 -6.72 -8.53 -26.25
CA THR A 258 -6.98 -8.15 -24.85
C THR A 258 -6.86 -9.37 -23.93
N ARG A 259 -7.40 -10.52 -24.34
CA ARG A 259 -7.28 -11.76 -23.56
C ARG A 259 -5.81 -12.20 -23.41
N SER A 260 -5.03 -12.16 -24.50
CA SER A 260 -3.60 -12.51 -24.45
C SER A 260 -2.79 -11.54 -23.58
N VAL A 261 -3.11 -10.24 -23.64
CA VAL A 261 -2.47 -9.23 -22.77
C VAL A 261 -2.80 -9.49 -21.31
N LEU A 262 -4.08 -9.71 -20.96
CA LEU A 262 -4.49 -10.01 -19.59
C LEU A 262 -3.76 -11.23 -19.03
N GLN A 263 -3.73 -12.33 -19.79
CA GLN A 263 -3.04 -13.56 -19.37
C GLN A 263 -1.53 -13.34 -19.17
N THR A 264 -0.90 -12.51 -20.00
CA THR A 264 0.53 -12.21 -19.91
C THR A 264 0.85 -11.37 -18.67
N LEU A 265 0.06 -10.32 -18.42
CA LEU A 265 0.27 -9.43 -17.28
C LEU A 265 -0.01 -10.14 -15.96
N ASP A 266 -1.18 -10.77 -15.85
CA ASP A 266 -1.60 -11.46 -14.62
C ASP A 266 -0.69 -12.67 -14.30
N GLY A 267 -0.39 -13.49 -15.31
CA GLY A 267 0.54 -14.62 -15.18
C GLY A 267 1.98 -14.20 -14.87
N GLY A 268 2.35 -12.96 -15.19
CA GLY A 268 3.63 -12.34 -14.86
C GLY A 268 3.70 -11.73 -13.46
N GLY A 269 2.61 -11.75 -12.69
CA GLY A 269 2.55 -11.16 -11.35
C GLY A 269 2.20 -9.67 -11.34
N LEU A 270 1.61 -9.15 -12.40
CA LEU A 270 1.02 -7.81 -12.45
C LEU A 270 -0.50 -7.92 -12.45
N PRO A 271 -1.19 -7.68 -11.32
CA PRO A 271 -2.63 -7.84 -11.24
C PRO A 271 -3.36 -6.87 -12.18
N VAL A 272 -4.27 -7.40 -12.97
CA VAL A 272 -5.02 -6.63 -13.98
C VAL A 272 -6.49 -7.01 -14.02
N LYS A 273 -7.34 -6.03 -14.34
CA LYS A 273 -8.78 -6.22 -14.49
C LYS A 273 -9.25 -5.58 -15.79
N LEU A 274 -10.02 -6.31 -16.59
CA LEU A 274 -10.74 -5.75 -17.73
C LEU A 274 -11.95 -4.98 -17.20
N LEU A 275 -12.10 -3.71 -17.59
CA LEU A 275 -13.22 -2.90 -17.11
C LEU A 275 -14.54 -3.36 -17.72
N ASP A 276 -15.57 -3.42 -16.87
CA ASP A 276 -16.95 -3.62 -17.31
C ASP A 276 -17.59 -2.32 -17.83
N GLU A 277 -18.86 -2.39 -18.23
CA GLU A 277 -19.56 -1.27 -18.84
C GLU A 277 -19.71 -0.05 -17.91
N LYS A 278 -19.95 -0.29 -16.61
CA LYS A 278 -20.07 0.78 -15.60
C LYS A 278 -18.70 1.38 -15.32
N GLU A 279 -17.70 0.52 -15.10
CA GLU A 279 -16.32 0.94 -14.85
C GLU A 279 -15.73 1.74 -16.03
N LEU A 280 -16.10 1.40 -17.27
CA LEU A 280 -15.73 2.17 -18.46
C LEU A 280 -16.36 3.58 -18.46
N ALA A 281 -17.63 3.69 -18.07
CA ALA A 281 -18.29 4.99 -17.98
C ALA A 281 -17.61 5.88 -16.92
N VAL A 282 -17.35 5.31 -15.74
CA VAL A 282 -16.60 5.97 -14.67
C VAL A 282 -15.20 6.39 -15.13
N PHE A 283 -14.45 5.49 -15.76
CA PHE A 283 -13.12 5.77 -16.32
C PHE A 283 -13.17 6.94 -17.32
N LEU A 284 -14.14 6.96 -18.22
CA LEU A 284 -14.29 8.06 -19.19
C LEU A 284 -14.70 9.37 -18.53
N LYS A 285 -15.54 9.36 -17.49
CA LYS A 285 -15.94 10.55 -16.72
C LYS A 285 -14.73 11.19 -16.01
N TYR A 286 -13.91 10.40 -15.32
CA TYR A 286 -12.66 10.88 -14.68
C TYR A 286 -11.62 11.42 -15.66
N ASN A 287 -11.70 11.04 -16.95
CA ASN A 287 -10.88 11.66 -17.98
C ASN A 287 -11.31 13.10 -18.33
N MET A 288 -12.50 13.54 -17.89
CA MET A 288 -13.04 14.89 -18.12
C MET A 288 -13.01 15.74 -16.84
N THR A 289 -13.57 15.25 -15.74
CA THR A 289 -13.69 15.96 -14.47
C THR A 289 -13.61 14.99 -13.30
N ARG A 290 -13.27 15.49 -12.11
CA ARG A 290 -13.38 14.74 -10.84
C ARG A 290 -14.52 15.21 -9.96
N ASP A 291 -15.22 16.26 -10.38
CA ASP A 291 -16.30 16.88 -9.63
C ASP A 291 -17.62 16.13 -9.87
N PHE A 292 -17.71 14.92 -9.34
CA PHE A 292 -18.90 14.07 -9.35
C PHE A 292 -18.78 12.98 -8.26
N ASP A 293 -19.89 12.33 -7.89
CA ASP A 293 -19.85 11.10 -7.10
C ASP A 293 -19.91 9.87 -8.00
N GLU A 294 -18.93 8.98 -7.89
CA GLU A 294 -18.87 7.72 -8.64
C GLU A 294 -20.12 6.87 -8.42
N ARG A 295 -20.73 6.92 -7.23
CA ARG A 295 -21.92 6.14 -6.85
C ARG A 295 -23.16 6.49 -7.66
N GLU A 296 -23.19 7.67 -8.32
CA GLU A 296 -24.27 8.04 -9.23
C GLU A 296 -24.47 6.98 -10.32
N ILE A 297 -23.40 6.29 -10.74
CA ILE A 297 -23.43 5.26 -11.80
C ILE A 297 -24.33 4.07 -11.44
N GLU A 298 -24.53 3.78 -10.15
CA GLU A 298 -25.35 2.65 -9.70
C GLU A 298 -26.83 2.81 -10.04
N THR A 299 -27.28 4.06 -10.24
CA THR A 299 -28.67 4.39 -10.55
C THR A 299 -28.92 4.58 -12.05
N LEU A 300 -27.87 4.71 -12.86
CA LEU A 300 -27.96 5.04 -14.28
C LEU A 300 -28.14 3.80 -15.15
N LYS A 301 -28.89 3.95 -16.25
CA LYS A 301 -28.99 2.92 -17.30
C LYS A 301 -27.88 3.11 -18.35
N PRO A 302 -27.47 2.05 -19.08
CA PRO A 302 -26.43 2.15 -20.11
C PRO A 302 -26.66 3.23 -21.18
N GLU A 303 -27.93 3.50 -21.51
CA GLU A 303 -28.34 4.55 -22.46
C GLU A 303 -27.98 5.97 -21.98
N GLU A 304 -27.87 6.17 -20.67
CA GLU A 304 -27.62 7.45 -20.01
C GLU A 304 -26.13 7.71 -19.79
N TYR A 305 -25.26 6.68 -19.87
CA TYR A 305 -23.82 6.80 -19.61
C TYR A 305 -23.16 7.86 -20.49
N LYS A 306 -23.45 7.87 -21.79
CA LYS A 306 -22.87 8.87 -22.70
C LYS A 306 -23.23 10.29 -22.28
N ALA A 307 -24.49 10.51 -21.92
CA ALA A 307 -24.99 11.79 -21.45
C ALA A 307 -24.32 12.22 -20.15
N TRP A 308 -24.06 11.29 -19.23
CA TRP A 308 -23.43 11.58 -17.95
C TRP A 308 -21.92 11.86 -18.08
N ILE A 309 -21.21 11.18 -18.98
CA ILE A 309 -19.77 11.34 -19.22
C ILE A 309 -19.42 12.68 -19.88
N ILE A 310 -20.19 13.09 -20.88
CA ILE A 310 -19.88 14.25 -21.72
C ILE A 310 -20.06 15.54 -20.89
N PRO A 311 -19.07 16.46 -20.89
CA PRO A 311 -19.19 17.72 -20.17
C PRO A 311 -20.30 18.60 -20.75
N GLU A 312 -20.84 19.50 -19.94
CA GLU A 312 -21.86 20.45 -20.35
C GLU A 312 -21.27 21.55 -21.24
N CYS A 313 -20.06 22.01 -20.89
CA CYS A 313 -19.39 23.10 -21.60
C CYS A 313 -17.87 22.92 -21.65
N VAL A 314 -17.26 23.25 -22.80
CA VAL A 314 -15.81 23.32 -22.94
C VAL A 314 -15.41 24.67 -23.53
N GLU A 315 -14.54 25.40 -22.82
CA GLU A 315 -14.04 26.71 -23.22
C GLU A 315 -12.53 26.68 -23.53
N PHE A 316 -12.16 27.15 -24.72
CA PHE A 316 -10.79 27.16 -25.21
C PHE A 316 -10.14 28.54 -25.07
N GLY A 317 -9.31 28.67 -24.04
CA GLY A 317 -8.43 29.82 -23.83
C GLY A 317 -7.20 29.78 -24.74
N THR A 318 -6.32 30.78 -24.58
CA THR A 318 -5.05 30.82 -25.32
C THR A 318 -4.00 29.85 -24.76
N ARG A 319 -4.12 29.50 -23.48
CA ARG A 319 -3.19 28.65 -22.70
C ARG A 319 -3.87 27.65 -21.76
N THR A 320 -5.20 27.74 -21.60
CA THR A 320 -6.00 26.94 -20.68
C THR A 320 -7.22 26.39 -21.41
N VAL A 321 -7.78 25.31 -20.90
CA VAL A 321 -9.09 24.80 -21.29
C VAL A 321 -9.95 24.74 -20.03
N LYS A 322 -11.15 25.34 -20.06
CA LYS A 322 -12.14 25.19 -19.00
C LYS A 322 -13.06 24.02 -19.40
N ILE A 323 -13.14 22.99 -18.57
CA ILE A 323 -14.07 21.87 -18.74
C ILE A 323 -15.11 22.02 -17.64
N ASP A 324 -16.35 22.32 -18.01
CA ASP A 324 -17.41 22.76 -17.11
C ASP A 324 -16.94 23.96 -16.27
N ASP A 325 -16.71 23.75 -14.98
CA ASP A 325 -16.16 24.76 -14.08
C ASP A 325 -14.66 24.67 -13.85
N VAL A 326 -14.03 23.54 -14.17
CA VAL A 326 -12.64 23.27 -13.83
C VAL A 326 -11.68 23.88 -14.86
N VAL A 327 -10.76 24.70 -14.38
CA VAL A 327 -9.67 25.26 -15.18
C VAL A 327 -8.56 24.22 -15.33
N THR A 328 -8.17 23.92 -16.57
CA THR A 328 -7.07 22.99 -16.86
C THR A 328 -5.93 23.64 -17.63
N HIS A 329 -4.71 23.20 -17.33
CA HIS A 329 -3.51 23.51 -18.11
C HIS A 329 -3.03 22.26 -18.83
N ASN A 330 -2.95 22.32 -20.17
CA ASN A 330 -2.55 21.18 -20.97
C ASN A 330 -1.09 21.32 -21.41
N LEU A 331 -0.28 20.30 -21.11
CA LEU A 331 1.13 20.20 -21.43
C LEU A 331 1.39 19.01 -22.34
N LYS A 332 2.26 19.18 -23.34
CA LYS A 332 2.81 18.07 -24.13
C LYS A 332 4.29 17.92 -23.83
N ILE A 333 4.75 16.70 -23.60
CA ILE A 333 6.18 16.41 -23.50
C ILE A 333 6.78 16.44 -24.91
N VAL A 334 7.81 17.28 -25.09
CA VAL A 334 8.50 17.47 -26.38
C VAL A 334 9.89 16.83 -26.38
N ASN A 335 10.57 16.81 -25.22
CA ASN A 335 11.85 16.14 -25.06
C ASN A 335 11.88 15.25 -23.82
N TYR A 336 12.63 14.15 -23.94
CA TYR A 336 12.75 13.07 -22.97
C TYR A 336 14.22 12.93 -22.56
N PRO A 337 14.52 12.37 -21.37
CA PRO A 337 15.88 11.97 -20.99
C PRO A 337 16.46 10.99 -22.02
N THR A 338 17.76 11.12 -22.31
CA THR A 338 18.44 10.22 -23.26
C THR A 338 18.64 8.82 -22.67
N GLU A 339 18.96 8.74 -21.38
CA GLU A 339 19.12 7.49 -20.64
C GLU A 339 18.05 7.40 -19.55
N VAL A 340 17.44 6.22 -19.45
CA VAL A 340 16.39 5.96 -18.47
C VAL A 340 16.62 4.64 -17.75
N GLY A 341 16.32 4.63 -16.45
CA GLY A 341 16.32 3.45 -15.60
C GLY A 341 15.01 2.66 -15.66
N ASN A 342 14.84 1.77 -14.70
CA ASN A 342 13.57 1.10 -14.44
C ASN A 342 12.54 2.10 -13.88
N ALA A 343 11.27 1.94 -14.25
CA ALA A 343 10.15 2.78 -13.80
C ALA A 343 10.36 4.29 -13.97
N TRP A 344 11.01 4.71 -15.06
CA TRP A 344 11.36 6.13 -15.28
C TRP A 344 10.15 7.06 -15.41
N GLY A 345 8.98 6.52 -15.77
CA GLY A 345 7.74 7.27 -15.90
C GLY A 345 6.98 7.46 -14.58
N HIS A 346 7.37 6.77 -13.51
CA HIS A 346 6.69 6.78 -12.21
C HIS A 346 6.39 8.21 -11.73
N SER A 347 7.39 9.09 -11.75
CA SER A 347 7.27 10.47 -11.28
C SER A 347 6.28 11.31 -12.07
N ILE A 348 6.07 11.01 -13.36
CA ILE A 348 5.13 11.73 -14.24
C ILE A 348 3.71 11.24 -13.98
N PHE A 349 3.55 9.93 -13.89
CA PHE A 349 2.23 9.30 -13.77
C PHE A 349 1.66 9.42 -12.36
N ASN A 350 2.48 9.60 -11.32
CA ASN A 350 2.00 9.72 -9.94
C ASN A 350 1.98 11.18 -9.42
N MET A 351 2.01 12.18 -10.31
CA MET A 351 1.85 13.57 -9.91
C MET A 351 0.40 13.89 -9.54
N GLU A 352 0.20 14.47 -8.35
CA GLU A 352 -1.09 14.96 -7.87
C GLU A 352 -1.74 15.99 -8.80
N ASN A 353 -3.08 15.98 -8.83
CA ASN A 353 -3.92 16.87 -9.62
C ASN A 353 -3.66 16.81 -11.13
N THR A 354 -3.12 15.69 -11.62
CA THR A 354 -2.85 15.49 -13.05
C THR A 354 -3.59 14.30 -13.65
N LYS A 355 -3.90 14.42 -14.94
CA LYS A 355 -4.19 13.30 -15.84
C LYS A 355 -3.03 13.17 -16.83
N VAL A 356 -2.57 11.96 -17.08
CA VAL A 356 -1.49 11.69 -18.03
C VAL A 356 -1.95 10.66 -19.05
N ILE A 357 -1.77 10.96 -20.33
CA ILE A 357 -2.04 10.03 -21.44
C ILE A 357 -0.78 9.90 -22.28
N MET A 358 -0.19 8.71 -22.28
CA MET A 358 0.89 8.33 -23.18
C MET A 358 0.31 7.50 -24.32
N LYS A 359 0.23 8.09 -25.51
CA LYS A 359 -0.24 7.41 -26.73
C LYS A 359 0.89 6.66 -27.38
N LEU A 360 0.62 5.40 -27.74
CA LEU A 360 1.56 4.47 -28.37
C LEU A 360 1.01 4.03 -29.72
N THR A 361 1.64 4.46 -30.81
CA THR A 361 1.28 4.04 -32.16
C THR A 361 2.39 3.16 -32.75
N PRO A 362 2.14 1.86 -33.02
CA PRO A 362 3.17 0.99 -33.57
C PRO A 362 3.60 1.47 -34.95
N VAL A 363 4.90 1.41 -35.21
CA VAL A 363 5.50 1.71 -36.52
C VAL A 363 5.84 0.39 -37.20
N ASP A 364 5.42 0.24 -38.45
CA ASP A 364 5.80 -0.89 -39.28
C ASP A 364 7.34 -1.03 -39.37
N ARG A 365 7.87 -2.24 -39.21
CA ARG A 365 9.33 -2.49 -39.09
C ARG A 365 10.10 -1.98 -40.31
N PHE A 366 9.60 -2.22 -41.52
CA PHE A 366 10.24 -1.76 -42.75
C PHE A 366 10.25 -0.23 -42.83
N LYS A 367 9.13 0.42 -42.45
CA LYS A 367 9.07 1.89 -42.39
C LYS A 367 9.98 2.46 -41.30
N ALA A 368 10.08 1.79 -40.15
CA ALA A 368 10.94 2.20 -39.04
C ALA A 368 12.42 2.20 -39.46
N VAL A 369 12.92 1.08 -40.00
CA VAL A 369 14.28 0.95 -40.51
C VAL A 369 14.59 2.04 -41.54
N ARG A 370 13.73 2.18 -42.57
CA ARG A 370 13.91 3.20 -43.61
C ARG A 370 13.95 4.64 -43.07
N ASN A 371 13.12 4.96 -42.07
CA ASN A 371 13.11 6.29 -41.46
C ASN A 371 14.38 6.56 -40.64
N ILE A 372 14.89 5.53 -39.96
CA ILE A 372 16.13 5.63 -39.17
C ILE A 372 17.33 5.80 -40.10
N ASP A 373 17.46 4.98 -41.15
CA ASP A 373 18.53 5.08 -42.15
C ASP A 373 18.58 6.49 -42.75
N ARG A 374 17.43 6.99 -43.20
CA ARG A 374 17.30 8.36 -43.73
C ARG A 374 17.74 9.42 -42.71
N SER A 375 17.33 9.27 -41.45
CA SER A 375 17.70 10.22 -40.39
C SER A 375 19.21 10.20 -40.12
N ILE A 376 19.85 9.03 -40.16
CA ILE A 376 21.31 8.89 -40.02
C ILE A 376 22.03 9.58 -41.17
N ASP A 377 21.59 9.37 -42.42
CA ASP A 377 22.20 10.00 -43.60
C ASP A 377 22.10 11.53 -43.56
N GLU A 378 20.95 12.05 -43.13
CA GLU A 378 20.75 13.50 -42.97
C GLU A 378 21.63 14.08 -41.84
N LEU A 379 21.75 13.39 -40.70
CA LEU A 379 22.61 13.82 -39.59
C LEU A 379 24.11 13.79 -39.99
N ARG A 380 24.57 12.77 -40.70
CA ARG A 380 25.93 12.71 -41.28
C ARG A 380 26.17 13.86 -42.25
N GLY A 381 25.17 14.20 -43.04
CA GLY A 381 25.20 15.39 -43.90
C GLY A 381 25.35 16.68 -43.12
N GLN A 382 24.67 16.83 -41.97
CA GLN A 382 24.82 18.00 -41.10
C GLN A 382 26.18 18.03 -40.40
N GLU A 383 26.68 16.88 -39.95
CA GLU A 383 27.97 16.70 -39.31
C GLU A 383 29.11 17.15 -40.23
N ALA A 384 29.08 16.72 -41.50
CA ALA A 384 30.06 17.12 -42.50
C ALA A 384 30.05 18.63 -42.85
N ASN A 385 28.99 19.36 -42.51
CA ASN A 385 28.80 20.77 -42.87
C ASN A 385 28.93 21.74 -41.67
N THR A 386 29.14 21.26 -40.44
CA THR A 386 29.26 22.12 -39.25
C THR A 386 30.72 22.24 -38.80
N ASN A 387 31.16 23.47 -38.54
CA ASN A 387 32.50 23.76 -38.00
C ASN A 387 32.49 24.02 -36.48
N LYS A 388 31.36 23.79 -35.81
CA LYS A 388 31.21 23.97 -34.36
C LYS A 388 31.41 22.63 -33.65
N GLU A 389 32.49 22.53 -32.87
CA GLU A 389 32.84 21.33 -32.08
C GLU A 389 31.68 20.83 -31.20
N SER A 390 31.01 21.72 -30.47
CA SER A 390 29.86 21.34 -29.63
C SER A 390 28.72 20.69 -30.42
N ARG A 391 28.49 21.16 -31.66
CA ARG A 391 27.47 20.61 -32.54
C ARG A 391 27.92 19.31 -33.19
N LEU A 392 29.21 19.14 -33.48
CA LEU A 392 29.78 17.86 -33.95
C LEU A 392 29.55 16.76 -32.93
N ILE A 393 29.91 17.01 -31.66
CA ILE A 393 29.70 16.06 -30.55
C ILE A 393 28.20 15.71 -30.41
N GLU A 394 27.33 16.72 -30.50
CA GLU A 394 25.88 16.50 -30.42
C GLU A 394 25.35 15.60 -31.55
N LEU A 395 25.77 15.85 -32.79
CA LEU A 395 25.35 15.10 -33.98
C LEU A 395 25.91 13.67 -33.95
N ALA A 396 27.18 13.50 -33.58
CA ALA A 396 27.82 12.19 -33.44
C ALA A 396 27.09 11.31 -32.42
N GLY A 397 26.79 11.84 -31.23
CA GLY A 397 26.03 11.11 -30.22
C GLY A 397 24.60 10.76 -30.67
N HIS A 398 23.98 11.61 -31.50
CA HIS A 398 22.65 11.33 -32.08
C HIS A 398 22.73 10.20 -33.12
N ILE A 399 23.76 10.19 -33.97
CA ILE A 399 24.01 9.12 -34.95
C ILE A 399 24.22 7.78 -34.23
N GLU A 400 25.09 7.74 -33.22
CA GLU A 400 25.36 6.54 -32.43
C GLU A 400 24.08 5.97 -31.81
N THR A 401 23.26 6.85 -31.23
CA THR A 401 21.99 6.46 -30.62
C THR A 401 21.02 5.83 -31.63
N LEU A 402 20.94 6.38 -32.86
CA LEU A 402 20.11 5.83 -33.91
C LEU A 402 20.65 4.50 -34.47
N GLN A 403 21.97 4.34 -34.54
CA GLN A 403 22.61 3.07 -34.91
C GLN A 403 22.30 1.97 -33.88
N ASN A 404 22.38 2.29 -32.58
CA ASN A 404 21.99 1.36 -31.51
C ASN A 404 20.52 0.97 -31.61
N LEU A 405 19.62 1.93 -31.89
CA LEU A 405 18.20 1.64 -32.13
C LEU A 405 18.00 0.72 -33.34
N LEU A 406 18.75 0.93 -34.42
CA LEU A 406 18.67 0.10 -35.62
C LEU A 406 19.09 -1.36 -35.33
N LEU A 407 20.19 -1.55 -34.58
CA LEU A 407 20.63 -2.89 -34.15
C LEU A 407 19.58 -3.58 -33.28
N MET A 408 18.97 -2.85 -32.34
CA MET A 408 17.89 -3.38 -31.51
C MET A 408 16.68 -3.80 -32.35
N LEU A 409 16.27 -3.00 -33.33
CA LEU A 409 15.14 -3.34 -34.22
C LEU A 409 15.46 -4.48 -35.20
N GLN A 410 16.73 -4.72 -35.52
CA GLN A 410 17.17 -5.87 -36.31
C GLN A 410 17.18 -7.16 -35.49
N SER A 411 17.39 -7.08 -34.17
CA SER A 411 17.13 -8.21 -33.28
C SER A 411 15.63 -8.52 -33.24
N ASP A 412 15.23 -9.79 -33.33
CA ASP A 412 13.83 -10.20 -33.59
C ASP A 412 12.85 -10.02 -32.40
N ASN A 413 13.16 -9.16 -31.42
CA ASN A 413 12.36 -9.02 -30.20
C ASN A 413 12.01 -7.56 -29.81
N GLU A 414 12.14 -6.60 -30.73
CA GLU A 414 11.84 -5.18 -30.46
C GLU A 414 10.88 -4.56 -31.50
N GLN A 415 9.97 -3.71 -31.00
CA GLN A 415 8.99 -2.97 -31.80
C GLN A 415 9.18 -1.47 -31.58
N LEU A 416 9.10 -0.66 -32.65
CA LEU A 416 9.15 0.80 -32.55
C LEU A 416 7.75 1.38 -32.36
N PHE A 417 7.59 2.27 -31.39
CA PHE A 417 6.36 3.04 -31.16
C PHE A 417 6.60 4.53 -31.38
N ASN A 418 5.66 5.21 -32.04
CA ASN A 418 5.53 6.66 -31.95
C ASN A 418 4.81 7.00 -30.64
N VAL A 419 5.50 7.74 -29.78
CA VAL A 419 5.09 8.09 -28.42
C VAL A 419 4.77 9.58 -28.32
N SER A 420 3.60 9.88 -27.77
CA SER A 420 3.18 11.23 -27.40
C SER A 420 2.62 11.23 -25.99
N ILE A 421 3.22 12.02 -25.08
CA ILE A 421 2.72 12.19 -23.72
C ILE A 421 2.01 13.53 -23.58
N TYR A 422 0.74 13.47 -23.17
CA TYR A 422 -0.11 14.59 -22.81
C TYR A 422 -0.34 14.58 -21.31
N MET A 423 -0.24 15.74 -20.69
CA MET A 423 -0.51 15.95 -19.27
C MET A 423 -1.51 17.08 -19.13
N THR A 424 -2.64 16.79 -18.48
CA THR A 424 -3.67 17.78 -18.13
C THR A 424 -3.57 18.03 -16.63
N LEU A 425 -3.28 19.27 -16.25
CA LEU A 425 -3.24 19.72 -14.85
C LEU A 425 -4.59 20.32 -14.50
N TYR A 426 -5.26 19.79 -13.48
CA TYR A 426 -6.52 20.32 -12.97
C TYR A 426 -6.20 21.34 -11.87
N ASP A 427 -6.51 22.61 -12.12
CA ASP A 427 -6.16 23.73 -11.24
C ASP A 427 -7.39 24.13 -10.41
N TYR A 428 -7.65 23.35 -9.37
CA TYR A 428 -8.81 23.56 -8.50
C TYR A 428 -8.71 24.87 -7.70
N GLU A 429 -7.51 25.28 -7.27
CA GLU A 429 -7.31 26.57 -6.62
C GLU A 429 -7.70 27.74 -7.53
N GLU A 430 -7.22 27.75 -8.78
CA GLU A 430 -7.60 28.77 -9.77
C GLU A 430 -9.09 28.71 -10.09
N THR A 431 -9.67 27.52 -10.10
CA THR A 431 -11.12 27.31 -10.29
C THR A 431 -11.91 28.00 -9.17
N GLU A 432 -11.58 27.75 -7.90
CA GLU A 432 -12.22 28.39 -6.75
C GLU A 432 -12.03 29.92 -6.72
N ARG A 433 -10.84 30.41 -7.09
CA ARG A 433 -10.57 31.85 -7.21
C ARG A 433 -11.47 32.50 -8.25
N ARG A 434 -11.67 31.87 -9.42
CA ARG A 434 -12.54 32.38 -10.48
C ARG A 434 -14.02 32.31 -10.13
N LEU A 435 -14.42 31.30 -9.36
CA LEU A 435 -15.77 31.18 -8.81
C LEU A 435 -16.02 32.12 -7.62
N GLY A 436 -14.97 32.77 -7.09
CA GLY A 436 -15.08 33.81 -6.07
C GLY A 436 -15.25 33.29 -4.64
N LYS A 437 -14.98 32.00 -4.38
CA LYS A 437 -15.14 31.39 -3.04
C LYS A 437 -14.05 31.82 -2.03
N ASN A 438 -12.87 32.23 -2.51
CA ASN A 438 -11.71 32.65 -1.70
C ASN A 438 -11.23 34.08 -2.04
N LYS A 439 -12.12 35.08 -2.00
CA LYS A 439 -11.71 36.48 -2.15
C LYS A 439 -11.36 37.09 -0.79
N THR A 440 -10.07 37.26 -0.52
CA THR A 440 -9.59 38.38 0.31
C THR A 440 -9.35 39.56 -0.65
N GLU A 441 -10.07 40.67 -0.47
CA GLU A 441 -9.91 41.85 -1.34
C GLU A 441 -8.47 42.40 -1.26
N GLY A 442 -7.75 42.45 -2.39
CA GLY A 442 -6.50 43.22 -2.51
C GLY A 442 -5.23 42.45 -2.91
N GLU A 443 -5.24 41.12 -3.01
CA GLU A 443 -4.05 40.38 -3.45
C GLU A 443 -3.87 40.41 -4.98
N PRO A 444 -2.65 40.68 -5.49
CA PRO A 444 -2.39 40.63 -6.93
C PRO A 444 -2.54 39.21 -7.48
N VAL A 445 -3.16 39.08 -8.66
CA VAL A 445 -3.37 37.80 -9.36
C VAL A 445 -2.01 37.18 -9.72
N GLN A 446 -1.53 36.23 -8.90
CA GLN A 446 -0.34 35.44 -9.20
C GLN A 446 -0.68 34.33 -10.20
N VAL A 447 0.24 34.05 -11.12
CA VAL A 447 0.14 32.92 -12.06
C VAL A 447 0.13 31.63 -11.25
N SER A 448 -0.86 30.75 -11.48
CA SER A 448 -0.94 29.37 -10.93
C SER A 448 0.43 28.76 -10.59
N ASP A 449 0.71 28.64 -9.29
CA ASP A 449 1.95 28.06 -8.76
C ASP A 449 2.10 26.59 -9.16
N MET A 450 0.97 25.88 -9.34
CA MET A 450 0.95 24.47 -9.73
C MET A 450 1.64 24.24 -11.07
N LYS A 451 1.26 24.99 -12.12
CA LYS A 451 1.84 24.80 -13.45
C LYS A 451 3.36 25.05 -13.46
N ARG A 452 3.82 26.07 -12.73
CA ARG A 452 5.24 26.40 -12.61
C ARG A 452 6.00 25.31 -11.85
N ARG A 453 5.43 24.81 -10.74
CA ARG A 453 5.97 23.72 -9.93
C ARG A 453 6.11 22.44 -10.75
N VAL A 454 5.05 22.01 -11.45
CA VAL A 454 5.07 20.79 -12.28
C VAL A 454 6.11 20.90 -13.39
N LYS A 455 6.20 22.05 -14.09
CA LYS A 455 7.24 22.25 -15.10
C LYS A 455 8.66 22.19 -14.55
N ARG A 456 8.88 22.69 -13.33
CA ARG A 456 10.18 22.62 -12.65
C ARG A 456 10.55 21.17 -12.32
N LEU A 457 9.63 20.41 -11.71
CA LEU A 457 9.83 18.99 -11.38
C LEU A 457 10.17 18.17 -12.64
N LEU A 458 9.45 18.40 -13.73
CA LEU A 458 9.73 17.75 -15.02
C LEU A 458 11.11 18.14 -15.57
N ALA A 459 11.51 19.41 -15.45
CA ALA A 459 12.80 19.89 -15.92
C ALA A 459 13.98 19.33 -15.09
N GLU A 460 13.82 19.18 -13.78
CA GLU A 460 14.79 18.52 -12.89
C GLU A 460 15.07 17.08 -13.33
N GLN A 461 14.05 16.42 -13.91
CA GLN A 461 14.15 15.08 -14.49
C GLN A 461 14.49 15.10 -15.98
N SER A 462 15.03 16.19 -16.52
CA SER A 462 15.44 16.35 -17.92
C SER A 462 14.31 16.25 -18.97
N PHE A 463 13.04 16.40 -18.57
CA PHE A 463 11.94 16.56 -19.52
C PHE A 463 11.79 18.01 -19.97
N ARG A 464 11.43 18.21 -21.24
CA ARG A 464 10.98 19.51 -21.76
C ARG A 464 9.51 19.44 -22.12
N THR A 465 8.72 20.39 -21.63
CA THR A 465 7.29 20.50 -21.91
C THR A 465 6.97 21.73 -22.77
N SER A 466 5.83 21.67 -23.48
CA SER A 466 5.27 22.81 -24.21
C SER A 466 3.80 22.99 -23.87
N ASP A 467 3.39 24.25 -23.73
CA ASP A 467 1.99 24.65 -23.50
C ASP A 467 1.15 24.62 -24.77
N MET A 468 1.78 24.48 -25.95
CA MET A 468 1.12 24.56 -27.25
C MET A 468 0.20 25.79 -27.34
N PHE A 469 0.81 26.97 -27.19
CA PHE A 469 0.12 28.28 -27.19
C PHE A 469 -0.81 28.41 -28.40
N LEU A 470 -2.05 28.86 -28.17
CA LEU A 470 -3.13 29.00 -29.17
C LEU A 470 -3.62 27.69 -29.83
N ARG A 471 -3.15 26.53 -29.38
CA ARG A 471 -3.51 25.20 -29.91
C ARG A 471 -4.22 24.35 -28.86
N GLN A 472 -4.98 25.00 -27.98
CA GLN A 472 -5.65 24.35 -26.86
C GLN A 472 -6.76 23.39 -27.29
N PHE A 473 -7.39 23.64 -28.45
CA PHE A 473 -8.32 22.70 -29.05
C PHE A 473 -7.63 21.37 -29.41
N GLU A 474 -6.51 21.42 -30.14
CA GLU A 474 -5.75 20.22 -30.46
C GLU A 474 -5.17 19.54 -29.20
N MET A 475 -4.80 20.32 -28.17
CA MET A 475 -4.37 19.76 -26.89
C MET A 475 -5.51 19.01 -26.19
N PHE A 476 -6.71 19.56 -26.17
CA PHE A 476 -7.88 18.89 -25.62
C PHE A 476 -8.15 17.57 -26.34
N VAL A 477 -8.23 17.60 -27.68
CA VAL A 477 -8.41 16.38 -28.51
C VAL A 477 -7.27 15.37 -28.30
N GLY A 478 -6.02 15.84 -28.19
CA GLY A 478 -4.86 15.00 -27.91
C GLY A 478 -4.88 14.38 -26.50
N SER A 479 -5.45 15.09 -25.52
CA SER A 479 -5.57 14.65 -24.12
C SER A 479 -6.80 13.77 -23.83
N GLN A 480 -7.57 13.40 -24.85
CA GLN A 480 -8.63 12.40 -24.72
C GLN A 480 -8.10 10.98 -24.98
N VAL A 481 -8.76 10.01 -24.34
CA VAL A 481 -8.54 8.58 -24.59
C VAL A 481 -9.00 8.27 -26.01
N SER A 482 -8.06 8.17 -26.94
CA SER A 482 -8.33 7.86 -28.34
C SER A 482 -7.04 7.50 -29.06
N ARG A 483 -7.15 6.71 -30.14
CA ARG A 483 -6.02 6.39 -31.02
C ARG A 483 -5.53 7.61 -31.82
N TYR A 484 -6.43 8.58 -32.07
CA TYR A 484 -6.09 9.77 -32.85
C TYR A 484 -5.13 10.69 -32.07
N ASP A 485 -4.08 11.13 -32.75
CA ASP A 485 -3.09 12.06 -32.21
C ASP A 485 -2.94 13.28 -33.16
N PRO A 486 -3.43 14.47 -32.78
CA PRO A 486 -3.32 15.67 -33.61
C PRO A 486 -1.86 16.14 -33.79
N PHE A 487 -0.93 15.64 -32.96
CA PHE A 487 0.49 15.94 -33.03
C PHE A 487 1.34 14.71 -33.41
N ALA A 488 0.77 13.70 -34.08
CA ALA A 488 1.48 12.47 -34.49
C ALA A 488 2.79 12.70 -35.29
N LYS A 489 2.90 13.85 -35.96
CA LYS A 489 4.14 14.27 -36.66
C LYS A 489 5.26 14.66 -35.69
N LYS A 490 4.92 15.18 -34.51
CA LYS A 490 5.82 15.56 -33.42
C LYS A 490 5.90 14.49 -32.32
N ALA A 491 5.59 13.23 -32.64
CA ALA A 491 5.73 12.08 -31.74
C ALA A 491 7.18 11.56 -31.74
N ARG A 492 7.62 10.96 -30.62
CA ARG A 492 8.97 10.41 -30.43
C ARG A 492 8.99 8.93 -30.78
N GLY A 493 9.92 8.46 -31.62
CA GLY A 493 10.11 7.02 -31.81
C GLY A 493 10.82 6.43 -30.60
N ILE A 494 10.23 5.45 -29.92
CA ILE A 494 10.83 4.76 -28.76
C ILE A 494 10.62 3.25 -28.94
N HIS A 495 11.65 2.45 -28.66
CA HIS A 495 11.57 0.99 -28.75
C HIS A 495 10.79 0.40 -27.57
N SER A 496 10.24 -0.80 -27.76
CA SER A 496 9.27 -1.43 -26.86
C SER A 496 9.79 -1.61 -25.44
N ASN A 497 11.06 -2.00 -25.23
CA ASN A 497 11.61 -2.13 -23.88
C ASN A 497 11.74 -0.79 -23.14
N SER A 498 12.13 0.32 -23.81
CA SER A 498 12.15 1.65 -23.16
C SER A 498 10.76 2.19 -22.85
N VAL A 499 9.76 1.88 -23.70
CA VAL A 499 8.34 2.17 -23.40
C VAL A 499 7.86 1.34 -22.23
N ALA A 500 8.24 0.06 -22.15
CA ALA A 500 7.87 -0.79 -21.03
C ALA A 500 8.48 -0.29 -19.71
N ALA A 501 9.72 0.22 -19.76
CA ALA A 501 10.41 0.78 -18.61
C ALA A 501 9.78 2.07 -18.05
N VAL A 502 8.77 2.66 -18.72
CA VAL A 502 7.95 3.73 -18.13
C VAL A 502 7.35 3.27 -16.80
N PHE A 503 6.87 2.03 -16.76
CA PHE A 503 6.34 1.28 -15.61
C PHE A 503 5.85 2.18 -14.45
N PRO A 504 4.66 2.82 -14.58
CA PRO A 504 4.19 3.79 -13.59
C PRO A 504 3.53 3.18 -12.34
N PHE A 505 3.33 1.87 -12.34
CA PHE A 505 2.56 1.12 -11.34
C PHE A 505 3.44 0.63 -10.18
N VAL A 506 4.08 1.58 -9.48
CA VAL A 506 5.19 1.35 -8.53
C VAL A 506 4.78 1.34 -7.05
N TYR A 507 3.76 2.09 -6.65
CA TYR A 507 3.41 2.31 -5.24
C TYR A 507 2.16 1.53 -4.90
N SER A 508 2.30 0.44 -4.15
CA SER A 508 1.17 -0.27 -3.60
C SER A 508 0.87 0.32 -2.22
N HIS A 509 -0.38 0.72 -1.98
CA HIS A 509 -0.85 1.00 -0.63
C HIS A 509 -1.41 -0.29 -0.01
N ILE A 510 -1.29 -0.41 1.31
CA ILE A 510 -1.82 -1.56 2.05
C ILE A 510 -3.25 -1.22 2.48
N HIS A 511 -4.22 -1.93 1.89
CA HIS A 511 -5.64 -1.78 2.21
C HIS A 511 -6.31 -3.16 2.24
N ASP A 512 -6.30 -3.78 3.40
CA ASP A 512 -6.97 -5.06 3.63
C ASP A 512 -8.47 -4.90 3.84
N LYS A 513 -9.24 -5.78 3.21
CA LYS A 513 -10.68 -5.89 3.45
C LYS A 513 -10.93 -6.30 4.90
N GLY A 514 -11.76 -5.55 5.61
CA GLY A 514 -12.08 -5.82 7.02
C GLY A 514 -10.96 -5.47 8.00
N GLY A 515 -9.86 -4.87 7.54
CA GLY A 515 -8.82 -4.34 8.43
C GLY A 515 -9.24 -3.05 9.10
N PHE A 516 -8.60 -2.70 10.21
CA PHE A 516 -8.75 -1.38 10.83
C PHE A 516 -7.60 -0.47 10.39
N ARG A 517 -7.84 0.84 10.46
CA ARG A 517 -6.84 1.84 10.09
C ARG A 517 -5.72 1.89 11.14
N ILE A 518 -4.48 1.83 10.66
CA ILE A 518 -3.27 1.90 11.50
C ILE A 518 -2.58 3.26 11.38
N GLY A 519 -2.76 3.92 10.24
CA GLY A 519 -1.94 5.08 9.91
C GLY A 519 -2.08 5.53 8.48
N HIS A 520 -1.06 6.23 8.01
CA HIS A 520 -0.93 6.67 6.62
C HIS A 520 0.41 6.24 6.03
N SER A 521 0.43 5.98 4.72
CA SER A 521 1.65 5.80 3.95
C SER A 521 1.58 6.69 2.71
N ALA A 522 2.53 7.62 2.59
CA ALA A 522 2.54 8.62 1.53
C ALA A 522 1.20 9.39 1.38
N GLY A 523 0.53 9.69 2.50
CA GLY A 523 -0.76 10.40 2.53
C GLY A 523 -1.99 9.51 2.29
N LEU A 524 -1.83 8.23 1.97
CA LEU A 524 -2.93 7.29 1.81
C LEU A 524 -3.20 6.54 3.13
N PRO A 525 -4.46 6.42 3.59
CA PRO A 525 -4.82 5.60 4.74
C PRO A 525 -4.41 4.13 4.56
N VAL A 526 -3.84 3.55 5.62
CA VAL A 526 -3.44 2.13 5.63
C VAL A 526 -4.35 1.34 6.55
N PHE A 527 -4.97 0.31 5.97
CA PHE A 527 -5.85 -0.63 6.67
C PHE A 527 -5.21 -2.02 6.65
N ILE A 528 -5.07 -2.64 7.82
CA ILE A 528 -4.48 -3.98 7.93
C ILE A 528 -5.43 -4.89 8.70
N ASP A 529 -5.69 -6.07 8.12
CA ASP A 529 -6.30 -7.17 8.84
C ASP A 529 -5.23 -8.23 9.12
N PHE A 530 -4.82 -8.30 10.37
CA PHE A 530 -3.80 -9.23 10.81
C PHE A 530 -4.19 -10.71 10.72
N PHE A 531 -5.48 -11.01 10.52
CA PHE A 531 -6.02 -12.37 10.48
C PHE A 531 -6.30 -12.87 9.06
N VAL A 532 -6.02 -12.08 8.02
CA VAL A 532 -6.10 -12.54 6.62
C VAL A 532 -5.18 -13.74 6.40
N ARG A 533 -5.67 -14.66 5.56
CA ARG A 533 -4.94 -15.84 5.09
C ARG A 533 -4.95 -15.84 3.56
N ASP A 534 -3.78 -15.68 2.97
CA ASP A 534 -3.60 -15.72 1.51
C ASP A 534 -2.29 -16.42 1.13
N ARG A 535 -1.93 -16.38 -0.16
CA ARG A 535 -0.70 -17.02 -0.67
C ARG A 535 0.58 -16.47 -0.02
N ASN A 536 0.58 -15.21 0.40
CA ASN A 536 1.73 -14.50 0.94
C ASN A 536 1.66 -14.37 2.47
N ARG A 537 0.47 -14.49 3.07
CA ARG A 537 0.20 -14.35 4.51
C ARG A 537 -0.32 -15.66 5.11
N VAL A 538 0.57 -16.36 5.79
CA VAL A 538 0.30 -17.71 6.31
C VAL A 538 -0.05 -17.71 7.80
N ASN A 539 0.39 -16.75 8.60
CA ASN A 539 0.09 -16.68 10.03
C ASN A 539 -0.22 -15.24 10.46
N SER A 540 -0.56 -15.04 11.75
CA SER A 540 -0.89 -13.74 12.32
C SER A 540 0.18 -13.20 13.27
N ASN A 541 1.27 -13.92 13.50
CA ASN A 541 2.26 -13.53 14.48
C ASN A 541 2.93 -12.21 14.08
N MET A 542 3.27 -11.42 15.08
CA MET A 542 3.82 -10.09 14.93
C MET A 542 5.09 -9.91 15.78
N VAL A 543 6.07 -9.23 15.22
CA VAL A 543 7.21 -8.72 15.96
C VAL A 543 7.26 -7.19 15.88
N VAL A 544 7.48 -6.54 17.01
CA VAL A 544 7.61 -5.08 17.12
C VAL A 544 9.00 -4.75 17.67
N ILE A 545 9.80 -4.04 16.88
CA ILE A 545 11.22 -3.77 17.18
C ILE A 545 11.48 -2.28 17.09
N GLY A 546 12.32 -1.75 17.98
CA GLY A 546 12.86 -0.39 17.84
C GLY A 546 13.30 0.23 19.17
N LYS A 547 14.00 1.37 19.10
CA LYS A 547 14.56 2.00 20.30
C LYS A 547 13.49 2.57 21.25
N SER A 548 13.85 2.79 22.52
CA SER A 548 13.00 3.53 23.47
C SER A 548 12.59 4.90 22.92
N GLY A 549 11.33 5.29 23.13
CA GLY A 549 10.79 6.55 22.61
C GLY A 549 10.51 6.60 21.11
N GLY A 550 10.71 5.50 20.36
CA GLY A 550 10.44 5.44 18.91
C GLY A 550 8.95 5.44 18.52
N GLY A 551 8.05 5.16 19.47
CA GLY A 551 6.60 5.05 19.22
C GLY A 551 6.04 3.63 19.37
N LYS A 552 6.84 2.64 19.80
CA LYS A 552 6.42 1.24 19.98
C LYS A 552 5.19 1.08 20.87
N SER A 553 5.27 1.51 22.13
CA SER A 553 4.15 1.34 23.09
C SER A 553 2.89 2.03 22.61
N PHE A 554 3.01 3.20 21.95
CA PHE A 554 1.86 3.89 21.34
C PHE A 554 1.20 3.05 20.24
N ALA A 555 1.99 2.53 19.29
CA ALA A 555 1.49 1.71 18.21
C ALA A 555 0.90 0.38 18.71
N THR A 556 1.56 -0.27 19.66
CA THR A 556 1.08 -1.50 20.30
C THR A 556 -0.25 -1.25 21.00
N LYS A 557 -0.36 -0.21 21.85
CA LYS A 557 -1.61 0.14 22.54
C LYS A 557 -2.74 0.43 21.55
N MET A 558 -2.47 1.15 20.47
CA MET A 558 -3.42 1.37 19.38
C MET A 558 -3.89 0.06 18.75
N MET A 559 -2.96 -0.82 18.36
CA MET A 559 -3.31 -2.12 17.75
C MET A 559 -4.11 -3.00 18.71
N LEU A 560 -3.72 -3.08 19.98
CA LEU A 560 -4.40 -3.90 20.98
C LEU A 560 -5.79 -3.37 21.33
N THR A 561 -5.96 -2.05 21.42
CA THR A 561 -7.28 -1.42 21.59
C THR A 561 -8.18 -1.79 20.41
N ASN A 562 -7.62 -1.71 19.20
CA ASN A 562 -8.38 -2.03 18.01
C ASN A 562 -8.75 -3.52 17.91
N LEU A 563 -7.83 -4.42 18.28
CA LEU A 563 -8.06 -5.86 18.32
C LEU A 563 -9.06 -6.25 19.43
N ALA A 564 -9.04 -5.55 20.58
CA ALA A 564 -9.99 -5.75 21.67
C ALA A 564 -11.41 -5.41 21.21
N ALA A 565 -11.57 -4.31 20.47
CA ALA A 565 -12.86 -3.93 19.87
C ALA A 565 -13.40 -4.99 18.90
N GLU A 566 -12.55 -5.81 18.28
CA GLU A 566 -12.94 -6.92 17.40
C GLU A 566 -13.19 -8.26 18.13
N ASN A 567 -13.63 -8.20 19.38
CA ASN A 567 -13.95 -9.37 20.20
C ASN A 567 -12.78 -10.36 20.39
N SER A 568 -11.55 -9.86 20.51
CA SER A 568 -10.38 -10.70 20.76
C SER A 568 -10.15 -10.95 22.25
N LYS A 569 -9.72 -12.16 22.63
CA LYS A 569 -9.13 -12.45 23.95
C LYS A 569 -7.66 -12.04 23.94
N ILE A 570 -7.26 -11.07 24.75
CA ILE A 570 -5.92 -10.52 24.78
C ILE A 570 -5.29 -10.77 26.15
N PHE A 571 -4.12 -11.40 26.15
CA PHE A 571 -3.25 -11.57 27.30
C PHE A 571 -1.96 -10.80 27.08
N ILE A 572 -1.57 -9.96 28.03
CA ILE A 572 -0.36 -9.15 27.97
C ILE A 572 0.57 -9.54 29.13
N LEU A 573 1.81 -9.90 28.81
CA LEU A 573 2.87 -10.10 29.77
C LEU A 573 3.68 -8.81 29.83
N ASP A 574 3.53 -8.09 30.93
CA ASP A 574 4.02 -6.72 31.09
C ASP A 574 5.05 -6.63 32.23
N PRO A 575 6.35 -6.54 31.92
CA PRO A 575 7.39 -6.39 32.94
C PRO A 575 7.54 -4.96 33.49
N GLU A 576 7.03 -3.94 32.80
CA GLU A 576 7.23 -2.52 33.14
C GLU A 576 5.97 -1.81 33.66
N ASN A 577 4.81 -2.49 33.63
CA ASN A 577 3.51 -2.00 34.07
C ASN A 577 2.94 -0.86 33.19
N GLU A 578 3.20 -0.88 31.88
CA GLU A 578 2.75 0.14 30.93
C GLU A 578 1.28 0.01 30.48
N TYR A 579 0.63 -1.15 30.66
CA TYR A 579 -0.72 -1.42 30.13
C TYR A 579 -1.85 -1.31 31.17
N THR A 580 -1.56 -0.91 32.41
CA THR A 580 -2.58 -0.80 33.47
C THR A 580 -3.71 0.16 33.11
N ALA A 581 -3.39 1.34 32.58
CA ALA A 581 -4.39 2.34 32.19
C ALA A 581 -5.31 1.77 31.10
N LEU A 582 -4.72 1.14 30.08
CA LEU A 582 -5.47 0.53 28.98
C LEU A 582 -6.38 -0.61 29.46
N ALA A 583 -5.90 -1.47 30.37
CA ALA A 583 -6.71 -2.54 30.94
C ALA A 583 -7.93 -1.98 31.67
N LYS A 584 -7.76 -0.91 32.46
CA LYS A 584 -8.88 -0.26 33.15
C LYS A 584 -9.88 0.36 32.19
N SER A 585 -9.39 1.06 31.16
CA SER A 585 -10.22 1.69 30.13
C SER A 585 -11.05 0.66 29.35
N LEU A 586 -10.52 -0.54 29.12
CA LEU A 586 -11.20 -1.63 28.42
C LEU A 586 -11.99 -2.58 29.34
N HIS A 587 -12.18 -2.23 30.62
CA HIS A 587 -12.82 -3.08 31.63
C HIS A 587 -12.18 -4.48 31.75
N GLY A 588 -10.87 -4.54 31.55
CA GLY A 588 -10.06 -5.75 31.65
C GLY A 588 -9.47 -5.97 33.04
N ASN A 589 -8.84 -7.12 33.19
CA ASN A 589 -8.15 -7.51 34.41
C ASN A 589 -6.70 -7.02 34.42
N TRP A 590 -6.25 -6.63 35.61
CA TRP A 590 -4.85 -6.41 35.91
C TRP A 590 -4.46 -7.29 37.09
N ILE A 591 -3.44 -8.12 36.89
CA ILE A 591 -3.05 -9.17 37.82
C ILE A 591 -1.56 -9.00 38.14
N ASP A 592 -1.28 -8.61 39.39
CA ASP A 592 0.09 -8.54 39.89
C ASP A 592 0.60 -9.94 40.23
N VAL A 593 1.48 -10.44 39.39
CA VAL A 593 2.05 -11.79 39.48
C VAL A 593 2.95 -11.96 40.71
N GLY A 594 3.59 -10.88 41.18
CA GLY A 594 4.46 -10.93 42.34
C GLY A 594 3.73 -10.76 43.68
N SER A 595 2.48 -10.30 43.66
CA SER A 595 1.65 -10.16 44.84
C SER A 595 0.64 -11.30 44.94
N ALA A 596 0.79 -12.19 45.91
CA ALA A 596 -0.13 -13.33 46.07
C ALA A 596 -1.52 -12.97 46.63
N THR A 597 -1.90 -11.69 46.57
CA THR A 597 -3.21 -11.17 47.00
C THR A 597 -4.30 -11.41 45.96
N GLN A 598 -3.96 -11.50 44.67
CA GLN A 598 -4.91 -11.70 43.57
C GLN A 598 -4.30 -12.66 42.54
N GLY A 599 -5.06 -13.67 42.10
CA GLY A 599 -4.60 -14.57 41.03
C GLY A 599 -3.58 -15.63 41.44
N ARG A 600 -3.69 -16.21 42.65
CA ARG A 600 -2.87 -17.35 43.08
C ARG A 600 -3.07 -18.52 42.11
N ILE A 601 -1.98 -19.14 41.66
CA ILE A 601 -1.99 -20.38 40.88
C ILE A 601 -1.37 -21.47 41.74
N ASN A 602 -2.16 -22.51 42.05
CA ASN A 602 -1.70 -23.71 42.72
C ASN A 602 -0.95 -24.62 41.72
N PRO A 603 0.35 -24.93 41.92
CA PRO A 603 1.09 -25.83 41.04
C PRO A 603 0.51 -27.24 40.96
N PHE A 604 -0.15 -27.71 42.03
CA PHE A 604 -0.77 -29.03 42.10
C PHE A 604 -2.13 -29.09 41.41
N HIS A 605 -2.70 -27.97 41.01
CA HIS A 605 -3.95 -27.96 40.26
C HIS A 605 -3.68 -28.50 38.84
N ILE A 606 -4.27 -29.66 38.53
CA ILE A 606 -4.15 -30.26 37.19
C ILE A 606 -4.99 -29.44 36.23
N ILE A 607 -4.31 -28.81 35.28
CA ILE A 607 -4.96 -28.02 34.24
C ILE A 607 -5.20 -28.95 33.03
N THR A 608 -6.43 -29.41 32.85
CA THR A 608 -6.81 -30.31 31.74
C THR A 608 -6.63 -29.63 30.39
N ALA A 609 -5.88 -30.27 29.48
CA ALA A 609 -5.95 -29.93 28.06
C ALA A 609 -7.12 -30.72 27.46
N LEU A 610 -8.09 -30.03 26.88
CA LEU A 610 -9.15 -30.68 26.11
C LEU A 610 -8.61 -30.95 24.70
N ASN A 611 -8.57 -32.21 24.26
CA ASN A 611 -8.32 -32.56 22.87
C ASN A 611 -9.56 -33.22 22.27
N ASP A 612 -9.76 -33.00 20.97
CA ASP A 612 -10.77 -33.72 20.18
C ASP A 612 -10.35 -35.18 20.03
N ASP A 613 -10.98 -36.08 20.78
CA ASP A 613 -11.43 -37.38 20.27
C ASP A 613 -12.45 -37.96 21.27
N GLU A 614 -13.54 -38.56 20.78
CA GLU A 614 -14.72 -39.04 21.52
C GLU A 614 -14.43 -40.25 22.46
N SER A 615 -13.40 -40.19 23.32
CA SER A 615 -12.94 -41.30 24.17
C SER A 615 -12.54 -40.83 25.58
N GLY A 616 -13.52 -40.41 26.39
CA GLY A 616 -13.31 -39.78 27.71
C GLY A 616 -12.65 -40.62 28.83
N GLU A 617 -12.14 -41.82 28.55
CA GLU A 617 -11.42 -42.66 29.54
C GLU A 617 -9.90 -42.73 29.29
N GLU A 618 -9.41 -42.69 28.04
CA GLU A 618 -7.97 -42.69 27.73
C GLU A 618 -7.31 -41.31 27.95
N GLU A 619 -8.11 -40.24 28.00
CA GLU A 619 -7.65 -38.84 27.97
C GLU A 619 -7.28 -38.26 29.35
N ASN A 620 -8.00 -38.66 30.41
CA ASN A 620 -7.67 -38.26 31.80
C ASN A 620 -6.29 -38.78 32.21
N ASN A 621 -5.92 -39.96 31.70
CA ASN A 621 -4.63 -40.60 31.99
C ASN A 621 -3.46 -39.77 31.39
N VAL A 622 -3.62 -39.26 30.17
CA VAL A 622 -2.60 -38.41 29.51
C VAL A 622 -2.46 -37.07 30.23
N SER A 623 -3.56 -36.43 30.64
CA SER A 623 -3.51 -35.13 31.34
C SER A 623 -2.85 -35.22 32.72
N TYR A 624 -3.12 -36.29 33.48
CA TYR A 624 -2.48 -36.56 34.77
C TYR A 624 -0.97 -36.78 34.62
N ALA A 625 -0.55 -37.67 33.70
CA ALA A 625 0.85 -37.98 33.48
C ALA A 625 1.68 -36.77 33.00
N VAL A 626 1.13 -35.97 32.07
CA VAL A 626 1.77 -34.73 31.60
C VAL A 626 1.88 -33.69 32.72
N HIS A 627 0.90 -33.63 33.62
CA HIS A 627 0.95 -32.73 34.79
C HIS A 627 2.02 -33.15 35.80
N LEU A 628 2.19 -34.45 36.05
CA LEU A 628 3.29 -34.93 36.91
C LEU A 628 4.66 -34.60 36.34
N GLN A 629 4.86 -34.70 35.02
CA GLN A 629 6.09 -34.27 34.35
C GLN A 629 6.32 -32.76 34.53
N PHE A 630 5.26 -31.95 34.39
CA PHE A 630 5.32 -30.52 34.65
C PHE A 630 5.70 -30.22 36.11
N LEU A 631 5.12 -30.94 37.08
CA LEU A 631 5.46 -30.79 38.49
C LEU A 631 6.92 -31.14 38.76
N GLU A 632 7.46 -32.18 38.13
CA GLU A 632 8.87 -32.52 38.23
C GLU A 632 9.78 -31.37 37.74
N GLU A 633 9.47 -30.78 36.57
CA GLU A 633 10.16 -29.60 36.04
C GLU A 633 10.04 -28.40 36.98
N TYR A 634 8.85 -28.17 37.51
CA TYR A 634 8.56 -27.11 38.46
C TYR A 634 9.37 -27.29 39.76
N PHE A 635 9.44 -28.50 40.32
CA PHE A 635 10.25 -28.82 41.50
C PHE A 635 11.74 -28.63 41.25
N LYS A 636 12.26 -29.05 40.09
CA LYS A 636 13.65 -28.78 39.68
C LYS A 636 13.96 -27.29 39.66
N GLN A 637 12.99 -26.46 39.27
CA GLN A 637 13.16 -25.01 39.27
C GLN A 637 13.21 -24.44 40.70
N ILE A 638 12.25 -24.81 41.57
CA ILE A 638 12.15 -24.21 42.92
C ILE A 638 13.14 -24.79 43.93
N LEU A 639 13.72 -25.97 43.67
CA LEU A 639 14.66 -26.68 44.53
C LEU A 639 16.07 -26.76 43.89
N PRO A 640 16.80 -25.63 43.75
CA PRO A 640 18.11 -25.66 43.12
C PRO A 640 19.09 -26.51 43.93
N GLY A 641 19.71 -27.50 43.29
CA GLY A 641 20.74 -28.36 43.90
C GLY A 641 20.21 -29.53 44.72
N ILE A 642 18.93 -29.89 44.58
CA ILE A 642 18.41 -31.18 45.05
C ILE A 642 19.06 -32.34 44.29
N ASP A 643 19.41 -33.41 45.01
CA ASP A 643 19.98 -34.61 44.41
C ASP A 643 18.91 -35.49 43.73
N THR A 644 19.34 -36.31 42.78
CA THR A 644 18.46 -37.16 41.97
C THR A 644 17.62 -38.12 42.82
N ASP A 645 18.21 -38.71 43.86
CA ASP A 645 17.50 -39.66 44.73
C ASP A 645 16.39 -38.93 45.51
N SER A 646 16.69 -37.78 46.11
CA SER A 646 15.69 -36.94 46.80
C SER A 646 14.57 -36.47 45.88
N MET A 647 14.85 -36.14 44.62
CA MET A 647 13.82 -35.81 43.63
C MET A 647 12.91 -37.00 43.33
N GLU A 648 13.46 -38.19 43.20
CA GLU A 648 12.67 -39.40 42.95
C GLU A 648 11.78 -39.74 44.15
N PHE A 649 12.28 -39.55 45.38
CA PHE A 649 11.45 -39.64 46.59
C PHE A 649 10.32 -38.61 46.58
N LEU A 650 10.59 -37.37 46.17
CA LEU A 650 9.57 -36.32 46.08
C LEU A 650 8.48 -36.69 45.06
N ASN A 651 8.85 -37.13 43.85
CA ASN A 651 7.90 -37.56 42.81
C ASN A 651 6.99 -38.69 43.31
N ASN A 652 7.54 -39.71 43.98
CA ASN A 652 6.77 -40.81 44.55
C ASN A 652 5.85 -40.38 45.70
N ILE A 653 6.22 -39.35 46.46
CA ILE A 653 5.36 -38.79 47.51
C ILE A 653 4.22 -37.98 46.90
N VAL A 654 4.50 -37.19 45.87
CA VAL A 654 3.50 -36.39 45.17
C VAL A 654 2.37 -37.27 44.62
N ILE A 655 2.69 -38.40 44.00
CA ILE A 655 1.67 -39.38 43.54
C ILE A 655 0.79 -39.82 44.72
N ARG A 656 1.39 -40.20 45.85
CA ARG A 656 0.64 -40.62 47.04
C ARG A 656 -0.21 -39.50 47.66
N VAL A 657 0.20 -38.24 47.51
CA VAL A 657 -0.58 -37.07 47.95
C VAL A 657 -1.82 -36.89 47.06
N TYR A 658 -1.70 -37.11 45.74
CA TYR A 658 -2.86 -37.15 44.84
C TYR A 658 -3.79 -38.32 45.16
N ASP A 659 -3.24 -39.52 45.44
CA ASP A 659 -4.03 -40.70 45.85
C ASP A 659 -4.85 -40.43 47.11
N GLU A 660 -4.30 -39.71 48.10
CA GLU A 660 -5.02 -39.33 49.34
C GLU A 660 -6.17 -38.35 49.10
N LYS A 661 -6.09 -37.53 48.04
CA LYS A 661 -7.19 -36.68 47.58
C LYS A 661 -8.15 -37.41 46.63
N GLY A 662 -7.90 -38.70 46.34
CA GLY A 662 -8.72 -39.49 45.43
C GLY A 662 -8.56 -39.09 43.96
N ILE A 663 -7.39 -38.56 43.59
CA ILE A 663 -7.06 -38.15 42.23
C ILE A 663 -6.03 -39.12 41.66
N ASP A 664 -6.39 -39.84 40.62
CA ASP A 664 -5.54 -40.81 39.92
C ASP A 664 -5.70 -40.71 38.38
N GLU A 665 -5.03 -41.60 37.65
CA GLU A 665 -5.08 -41.69 36.18
C GLU A 665 -6.49 -41.88 35.60
N THR A 666 -7.44 -42.40 36.38
CA THR A 666 -8.81 -42.71 35.95
C THR A 666 -9.83 -41.65 36.38
N THR A 667 -9.39 -40.67 37.16
CA THR A 667 -10.26 -39.66 37.75
C THR A 667 -10.73 -38.66 36.69
N ASN A 668 -12.04 -38.39 36.64
CA ASN A 668 -12.59 -37.38 35.73
C ASN A 668 -12.32 -35.98 36.27
N LEU A 669 -11.26 -35.36 35.75
CA LEU A 669 -10.75 -34.07 36.20
C LEU A 669 -11.74 -32.91 35.98
N ASN A 670 -12.71 -33.04 35.05
CA ASN A 670 -13.72 -32.01 34.78
C ASN A 670 -14.74 -31.82 35.91
N LEU A 671 -14.83 -32.77 36.85
CA LEU A 671 -15.75 -32.72 38.00
C LEU A 671 -15.12 -32.09 39.25
N LEU A 672 -13.80 -31.82 39.22
CA LEU A 672 -13.05 -31.28 40.34
C LEU A 672 -12.99 -29.76 40.30
N GLY A 673 -13.10 -29.13 41.46
CA GLY A 673 -12.88 -27.71 41.65
C GLY A 673 -11.44 -27.41 42.12
N PRO A 674 -11.04 -26.12 42.13
CA PRO A 674 -9.70 -25.71 42.59
C PRO A 674 -9.35 -26.12 44.04
N GLU A 675 -10.37 -26.36 44.87
CA GLU A 675 -10.26 -26.74 46.29
C GLU A 675 -9.98 -28.24 46.49
N ASP A 676 -10.26 -29.08 45.48
CA ASP A 676 -10.11 -30.53 45.59
C ASP A 676 -8.65 -30.97 45.37
N TYR A 677 -7.83 -30.09 44.79
CA TYR A 677 -6.42 -30.37 44.49
C TYR A 677 -5.51 -30.22 45.72
N PRO A 678 -4.41 -31.00 45.78
CA PRO A 678 -3.42 -30.87 46.85
C PRO A 678 -2.79 -29.48 46.96
N THR A 679 -2.19 -29.20 48.10
CA THR A 679 -1.43 -27.97 48.38
C THR A 679 -0.04 -28.30 48.93
N PHE A 680 0.79 -27.27 49.12
CA PHE A 680 2.09 -27.46 49.77
C PHE A 680 1.97 -27.89 51.24
N ASP A 681 0.86 -27.57 51.91
CA ASP A 681 0.57 -28.07 53.26
C ASP A 681 0.30 -29.58 53.24
N ASP A 682 -0.51 -30.06 52.31
CA ASP A 682 -0.77 -31.51 52.18
C ASP A 682 0.53 -32.28 51.90
N LEU A 683 1.39 -31.76 51.01
CA LEU A 683 2.70 -32.36 50.73
C LEU A 683 3.62 -32.33 51.96
N TYR A 684 3.62 -31.23 52.72
CA TYR A 684 4.45 -31.08 53.91
C TYR A 684 4.04 -32.04 55.02
N ASP A 685 2.73 -32.17 55.27
CA ASP A 685 2.17 -33.06 56.28
C ASP A 685 2.44 -34.53 55.93
N LYS A 686 2.35 -34.87 54.65
CA LYS A 686 2.71 -36.21 54.16
C LYS A 686 4.19 -36.51 54.37
N LEU A 687 5.08 -35.58 54.04
CA LEU A 687 6.52 -35.70 54.25
C LEU A 687 6.86 -35.90 55.74
N LEU A 688 6.17 -35.17 56.64
CA LEU A 688 6.37 -35.28 58.08
C LEU A 688 5.89 -36.63 58.62
N THR A 689 4.74 -37.11 58.14
CA THR A 689 4.17 -38.41 58.51
C THR A 689 5.10 -39.54 58.08
N ASP A 690 5.58 -39.53 56.83
CA ASP A 690 6.52 -40.53 56.31
C ASP A 690 7.87 -40.49 57.03
N TYR A 691 8.32 -39.29 57.43
CA TYR A 691 9.54 -39.13 58.23
C TYR A 691 9.43 -39.77 59.63
N GLN A 692 8.25 -39.63 60.26
CA GLN A 692 7.97 -40.23 61.57
C GLN A 692 7.77 -41.75 61.49
N ALA A 693 7.18 -42.25 60.40
CA ALA A 693 6.91 -43.67 60.19
C ALA A 693 8.11 -44.47 59.68
N SER A 694 9.13 -43.80 59.12
CA SER A 694 10.33 -44.46 58.62
C SER A 694 11.24 -44.91 59.77
N ASP A 695 11.82 -46.09 59.66
CA ASP A 695 12.90 -46.58 60.55
C ASP A 695 14.29 -46.56 59.88
N SER A 696 14.35 -46.26 58.58
CA SER A 696 15.59 -46.24 57.80
C SER A 696 16.28 -44.87 57.86
N ASP A 697 17.54 -44.84 58.32
CA ASP A 697 18.35 -43.62 58.36
C ASP A 697 18.57 -43.01 56.97
N TYR A 698 18.67 -43.84 55.92
CA TYR A 698 18.79 -43.38 54.54
C TYR A 698 17.54 -42.58 54.12
N MET A 699 16.35 -43.17 54.32
CA MET A 699 15.09 -42.54 53.95
C MET A 699 14.79 -41.30 54.80
N LYS A 700 15.13 -41.33 56.11
CA LYS A 700 15.02 -40.16 56.99
C LYS A 700 15.88 -38.99 56.53
N ASN A 701 17.08 -39.24 56.00
CA ASN A 701 17.94 -38.17 55.51
C ASN A 701 17.34 -37.47 54.29
N HIS A 702 16.86 -38.22 53.29
CA HIS A 702 16.20 -37.64 52.11
C HIS A 702 14.92 -36.88 52.48
N LEU A 703 14.05 -37.50 53.30
CA LEU A 703 12.83 -36.84 53.79
C LEU A 703 13.13 -35.56 54.57
N ARG A 704 14.20 -35.54 55.39
CA ARG A 704 14.62 -34.34 56.13
C ARG A 704 15.06 -33.21 55.19
N VAL A 705 15.78 -33.54 54.12
CA VAL A 705 16.16 -32.57 53.09
C VAL A 705 14.92 -31.99 52.41
N LEU A 706 13.97 -32.85 52.00
CA LEU A 706 12.71 -32.44 51.39
C LEU A 706 11.86 -31.56 52.33
N ILE A 707 11.70 -31.94 53.60
CA ILE A 707 11.00 -31.13 54.62
C ILE A 707 11.63 -29.74 54.74
N SER A 708 12.97 -29.65 54.73
CA SER A 708 13.67 -28.36 54.81
C SER A 708 13.46 -27.48 53.58
N TYR A 709 13.24 -28.09 52.41
CA TYR A 709 12.95 -27.37 51.17
C TYR A 709 11.49 -26.94 51.09
N ILE A 710 10.56 -27.87 51.33
CA ILE A 710 9.12 -27.67 51.21
C ILE A 710 8.57 -26.76 52.32
N SER A 711 9.15 -26.78 53.54
CA SER A 711 8.74 -25.87 54.63
C SER A 711 8.83 -24.38 54.29
N LYS A 712 9.57 -23.99 53.25
CA LYS A 712 9.60 -22.61 52.76
C LYS A 712 8.28 -22.19 52.11
N PHE A 713 7.53 -23.16 51.59
CA PHE A 713 6.30 -22.99 50.82
C PHE A 713 5.05 -23.44 51.58
N SER A 714 5.17 -24.24 52.65
CA SER A 714 4.04 -24.56 53.54
C SER A 714 3.75 -23.44 54.54
N THR A 715 2.59 -23.50 55.20
CA THR A 715 2.09 -22.50 56.16
C THR A 715 3.14 -22.16 57.23
N GLY A 716 3.42 -20.85 57.37
CA GLY A 716 4.48 -20.32 58.24
C GLY A 716 5.84 -20.14 57.53
N GLY A 717 5.99 -20.66 56.32
CA GLY A 717 7.14 -20.44 55.45
C GLY A 717 7.12 -19.07 54.77
N ARG A 718 8.32 -18.56 54.44
CA ARG A 718 8.53 -17.24 53.82
C ARG A 718 7.87 -17.03 52.45
N ASN A 719 7.58 -18.12 51.72
CA ASN A 719 6.98 -18.10 50.38
C ASN A 719 5.57 -18.71 50.34
N SER A 720 4.99 -19.02 51.51
CA SER A 720 3.70 -19.73 51.60
C SER A 720 2.57 -19.01 50.87
N HIS A 721 2.52 -17.69 50.96
CA HIS A 721 1.47 -16.88 50.35
C HIS A 721 1.38 -17.06 48.82
N LEU A 722 2.51 -17.36 48.14
CA LEU A 722 2.60 -17.44 46.68
C LEU A 722 1.76 -18.56 46.06
N TRP A 723 1.87 -19.77 46.60
CA TRP A 723 1.35 -20.99 45.95
C TRP A 723 0.54 -21.89 46.88
N ASN A 724 0.58 -21.66 48.20
CA ASN A 724 -0.05 -22.55 49.16
C ASN A 724 -1.53 -22.22 49.36
N GLY A 725 -2.37 -22.89 48.58
CA GLY A 725 -3.82 -22.82 48.64
C GLY A 725 -4.44 -23.03 47.26
N PRO A 726 -5.78 -23.02 47.16
CA PRO A 726 -6.50 -23.21 45.90
C PRO A 726 -6.15 -22.14 44.86
N SER A 727 -6.21 -22.50 43.58
CA SER A 727 -6.07 -21.52 42.50
C SER A 727 -7.24 -20.53 42.53
N THR A 728 -6.95 -19.23 42.49
CA THR A 728 -7.95 -18.15 42.52
C THR A 728 -7.96 -17.31 41.25
N LEU A 729 -7.08 -17.63 40.30
CA LEU A 729 -7.02 -16.98 39.00
C LEU A 729 -8.21 -17.39 38.12
N ASP A 730 -9.23 -16.54 38.07
CA ASP A 730 -10.35 -16.61 37.12
C ASP A 730 -10.33 -15.37 36.23
N VAL A 731 -10.40 -15.58 34.92
CA VAL A 731 -10.27 -14.53 33.91
C VAL A 731 -11.45 -14.65 32.94
N LYS A 732 -12.55 -14.00 33.31
CA LYS A 732 -13.78 -13.95 32.49
C LYS A 732 -13.65 -12.89 31.41
N GLU A 733 -12.98 -11.80 31.76
CA GLU A 733 -12.73 -10.63 30.94
C GLU A 733 -11.80 -10.97 29.77
N ASN A 734 -12.05 -10.34 28.63
CA ASN A 734 -11.35 -10.66 27.40
C ASN A 734 -10.03 -9.88 27.25
N PHE A 735 -9.70 -8.99 28.18
CA PHE A 735 -8.45 -8.23 28.19
C PHE A 735 -7.78 -8.40 29.55
N THR A 736 -6.59 -8.99 29.59
CA THR A 736 -5.89 -9.29 30.85
C THR A 736 -4.41 -8.95 30.77
N VAL A 737 -3.94 -8.20 31.76
CA VAL A 737 -2.53 -7.81 31.92
C VAL A 737 -1.93 -8.54 33.12
N PHE A 738 -0.91 -9.35 32.85
CA PHE A 738 -0.04 -9.97 33.86
C PHE A 738 1.15 -9.04 34.10
N ASN A 739 1.17 -8.38 35.26
CA ASN A 739 2.26 -7.49 35.64
C ASN A 739 3.36 -8.27 36.36
N PHE A 740 4.57 -8.26 35.78
CA PHE A 740 5.76 -8.94 36.30
C PHE A 740 6.75 -8.00 37.01
N GLN A 741 6.48 -6.70 37.09
CA GLN A 741 7.40 -5.68 37.63
C GLN A 741 7.84 -6.01 39.07
N SER A 742 6.88 -6.33 39.94
CA SER A 742 7.11 -6.68 41.35
C SER A 742 7.95 -7.96 41.48
N LEU A 743 7.67 -8.96 40.63
CA LEU A 743 8.34 -10.25 40.59
C LEU A 743 9.82 -10.10 40.19
N LEU A 744 10.09 -9.34 39.14
CA LEU A 744 11.43 -9.09 38.62
C LEU A 744 12.26 -8.18 39.54
N ALA A 745 11.63 -7.23 40.22
CA ALA A 745 12.28 -6.34 41.19
C ALA A 745 12.81 -7.08 42.43
N ASN A 746 12.16 -8.18 42.84
CA ASN A 746 12.48 -8.93 44.05
C ASN A 746 13.81 -9.72 44.00
N LYS A 747 14.54 -9.71 42.87
CA LYS A 747 15.87 -10.34 42.66
C LYS A 747 15.97 -11.83 43.04
N ASN A 748 14.85 -12.51 43.23
CA ASN A 748 14.79 -13.94 43.51
C ASN A 748 14.45 -14.70 42.23
N ASN A 749 15.45 -14.89 41.38
CA ASN A 749 15.29 -15.50 40.05
C ASN A 749 14.63 -16.89 40.12
N THR A 750 14.85 -17.65 41.19
CA THR A 750 14.24 -18.97 41.39
C THR A 750 12.71 -18.89 41.49
N VAL A 751 12.19 -18.00 42.34
CA VAL A 751 10.74 -17.81 42.51
C VAL A 751 10.14 -17.16 41.28
N ALA A 752 10.85 -16.19 40.67
CA ALA A 752 10.40 -15.53 39.46
C ALA A 752 10.21 -16.51 38.29
N ASN A 753 11.20 -17.37 38.04
CA ASN A 753 11.15 -18.36 36.96
C ASN A 753 10.06 -19.42 37.20
N ALA A 754 9.84 -19.84 38.45
CA ALA A 754 8.79 -20.78 38.80
C ALA A 754 7.39 -20.18 38.62
N GLN A 755 7.19 -18.93 39.04
CA GLN A 755 5.94 -18.21 38.84
C GLN A 755 5.66 -17.98 37.34
N MET A 756 6.71 -17.65 36.57
CA MET A 756 6.63 -17.54 35.12
C MET A 756 6.15 -18.85 34.51
N LEU A 757 6.75 -19.98 34.88
CA LEU A 757 6.39 -21.30 34.38
C LEU A 757 4.90 -21.63 34.63
N LEU A 758 4.37 -21.29 35.81
CA LEU A 758 2.95 -21.48 36.15
C LEU A 758 2.03 -20.64 35.26
N ILE A 759 2.34 -19.36 35.06
CA ILE A 759 1.52 -18.46 34.23
C ILE A 759 1.55 -18.88 32.77
N LEU A 760 2.73 -19.22 32.24
CA LEU A 760 2.87 -19.68 30.87
C LEU A 760 2.08 -20.98 30.66
N LYS A 761 2.14 -21.92 31.62
CA LYS A 761 1.34 -23.16 31.57
C LYS A 761 -0.16 -22.88 31.63
N TRP A 762 -0.59 -21.97 32.49
CA TRP A 762 -2.01 -21.57 32.59
C TRP A 762 -2.49 -20.91 31.29
N LEU A 763 -1.69 -19.99 30.73
CA LEU A 763 -1.99 -19.29 29.49
C LEU A 763 -2.06 -20.26 28.31
N ASP A 764 -1.20 -21.29 28.31
CA ASP A 764 -1.23 -22.36 27.32
C ASP A 764 -2.57 -23.09 27.28
N ASN A 765 -3.17 -23.32 28.45
CA ASN A 765 -4.49 -23.92 28.55
C ASN A 765 -5.62 -22.97 28.13
N GLU A 766 -5.54 -21.70 28.51
CA GLU A 766 -6.53 -20.70 28.06
C GLU A 766 -6.54 -20.56 26.53
N ILE A 767 -5.40 -20.75 25.86
CA ILE A 767 -5.35 -20.81 24.39
C ILE A 767 -6.10 -22.01 23.84
N ILE A 768 -5.95 -23.19 24.46
CA ILE A 768 -6.64 -24.40 24.05
C ILE A 768 -8.15 -24.23 24.23
N LYS A 769 -8.60 -23.75 25.40
CA LYS A 769 -10.02 -23.48 25.68
C LYS A 769 -10.68 -22.53 24.68
N ASN A 770 -9.95 -21.53 24.17
CA ASN A 770 -10.50 -20.60 23.18
C ASN A 770 -10.86 -21.32 21.86
N ARG A 771 -10.17 -22.41 21.53
CA ARG A 771 -10.50 -23.26 20.37
C ARG A 771 -11.84 -23.95 20.57
N ASP A 772 -11.98 -24.63 21.70
CA ASP A 772 -13.17 -25.41 22.04
C ASP A 772 -14.38 -24.48 22.13
N TYR A 773 -14.17 -23.28 22.65
CA TYR A 773 -15.14 -22.21 22.64
C TYR A 773 -15.62 -21.86 21.22
N ASN A 774 -14.70 -21.67 20.26
CA ASN A 774 -15.04 -21.38 18.88
C ASN A 774 -15.78 -22.54 18.20
N GLU A 775 -15.38 -23.77 18.48
CA GLU A 775 -16.03 -24.98 17.93
C GLU A 775 -17.44 -25.16 18.51
N LYS A 776 -17.61 -25.00 19.83
CA LYS A 776 -18.89 -25.17 20.54
C LYS A 776 -19.94 -24.14 20.16
N TYR A 777 -19.53 -22.87 20.03
CA TYR A 777 -20.46 -21.76 19.77
C TYR A 777 -20.46 -21.30 18.31
N HIS A 778 -19.77 -22.03 17.41
CA HIS A 778 -19.55 -21.63 16.02
C HIS A 778 -19.05 -20.17 15.88
N ALA A 779 -18.23 -19.75 16.83
CA ALA A 779 -17.69 -18.40 16.92
C ALA A 779 -16.30 -18.31 16.24
N SER A 780 -15.83 -17.09 16.01
CA SER A 780 -14.48 -16.82 15.49
C SER A 780 -13.71 -15.89 16.42
N ARG A 781 -13.73 -16.20 17.72
CA ARG A 781 -13.04 -15.42 18.74
C ARG A 781 -11.53 -15.58 18.57
N LYS A 782 -10.85 -14.45 18.33
CA LYS A 782 -9.39 -14.38 18.16
C LYS A 782 -8.72 -14.44 19.54
N ILE A 783 -7.53 -15.02 19.62
CA ILE A 783 -6.71 -14.99 20.84
C ILE A 783 -5.33 -14.38 20.59
N ILE A 784 -4.90 -13.47 21.45
CA ILE A 784 -3.72 -12.65 21.25
C ILE A 784 -2.87 -12.71 22.52
N VAL A 785 -1.62 -13.10 22.36
CA VAL A 785 -0.64 -13.17 23.46
C VAL A 785 0.47 -12.18 23.16
N VAL A 786 0.57 -11.15 23.98
CA VAL A 786 1.56 -10.09 23.86
C VAL A 786 2.63 -10.31 24.90
N VAL A 787 3.88 -10.41 24.45
CA VAL A 787 5.06 -10.45 25.33
C VAL A 787 5.79 -9.13 25.15
N ASP A 788 5.57 -8.20 26.08
CA ASP A 788 6.28 -6.92 26.07
C ASP A 788 7.67 -7.05 26.71
N GLU A 789 8.61 -6.26 26.21
CA GLU A 789 10.03 -6.33 26.52
C GLU A 789 10.55 -7.77 26.64
N ALA A 790 10.31 -8.56 25.60
CA ALA A 790 10.59 -9.98 25.58
C ALA A 790 12.05 -10.33 25.95
N HIS A 791 13.00 -9.41 25.74
CA HIS A 791 14.39 -9.56 26.16
C HIS A 791 14.57 -9.71 27.70
N VAL A 792 13.67 -9.14 28.50
CA VAL A 792 13.67 -9.25 29.98
C VAL A 792 13.38 -10.68 30.44
N PHE A 793 12.66 -11.46 29.63
CA PHE A 793 12.32 -12.85 29.94
C PHE A 793 13.35 -13.86 29.42
N ILE A 794 14.39 -13.43 28.71
CA ILE A 794 15.42 -14.31 28.15
C ILE A 794 16.56 -14.44 29.18
N ASP A 795 16.59 -15.57 29.89
CA ASP A 795 17.71 -15.97 30.76
C ASP A 795 18.49 -17.13 30.10
N GLU A 796 19.81 -16.97 29.96
CA GLU A 796 20.70 -18.03 29.44
C GLU A 796 20.67 -19.30 30.29
N LYS A 797 20.41 -19.19 31.59
CA LYS A 797 20.42 -20.33 32.53
C LYS A 797 19.09 -21.09 32.53
N TYR A 798 17.99 -20.43 32.17
CA TYR A 798 16.64 -20.99 32.23
C TYR A 798 15.78 -20.43 31.08
N PRO A 799 15.90 -20.99 29.85
CA PRO A 799 15.23 -20.47 28.66
C PRO A 799 13.72 -20.79 28.58
N ILE A 800 13.03 -20.92 29.72
CA ILE A 800 11.62 -21.37 29.80
C ILE A 800 10.71 -20.46 28.98
N ALA A 801 10.80 -19.14 29.17
CA ALA A 801 9.96 -18.18 28.45
C ALA A 801 10.27 -18.16 26.94
N LEU A 802 11.54 -18.32 26.56
CA LEU A 802 11.93 -18.39 25.15
C LEU A 802 11.41 -19.67 24.48
N ASP A 803 11.48 -20.81 25.16
CA ASP A 803 10.95 -22.07 24.66
C ASP A 803 9.43 -22.03 24.52
N PHE A 804 8.73 -21.43 25.49
CA PHE A 804 7.31 -21.18 25.39
C PHE A 804 6.98 -20.30 24.17
N MET A 805 7.65 -19.15 24.02
CA MET A 805 7.45 -18.26 22.87
C MET A 805 7.70 -18.96 21.53
N PHE A 806 8.76 -19.77 21.45
CA PHE A 806 9.09 -20.53 20.25
C PHE A 806 8.04 -21.59 19.89
N GLN A 807 7.52 -22.31 20.89
CA GLN A 807 6.44 -23.28 20.67
C GLN A 807 5.14 -22.57 20.31
N LEU A 808 4.81 -21.48 21.01
CA LEU A 808 3.62 -20.69 20.79
C LEU A 808 3.57 -20.15 19.35
N ALA A 809 4.67 -19.58 18.85
CA ALA A 809 4.78 -19.05 17.49
C ALA A 809 4.36 -20.08 16.42
N LYS A 810 4.69 -21.36 16.63
CA LYS A 810 4.39 -22.44 15.69
C LYS A 810 2.96 -22.98 15.79
N ARG A 811 2.38 -22.97 16.99
CA ARG A 811 1.06 -23.60 17.26
C ARG A 811 -0.10 -22.62 17.24
N ILE A 812 0.11 -21.36 17.65
CA ILE A 812 -0.96 -20.40 17.93
C ILE A 812 -1.89 -20.15 16.73
N ARG A 813 -1.36 -20.29 15.51
CA ARG A 813 -2.14 -20.24 14.27
C ARG A 813 -3.29 -21.24 14.24
N LYS A 814 -3.14 -22.44 14.81
CA LYS A 814 -4.19 -23.48 14.85
C LYS A 814 -5.39 -23.05 15.68
N TYR A 815 -5.20 -22.12 16.61
CA TYR A 815 -6.19 -21.65 17.56
C TYR A 815 -6.79 -20.29 17.17
N ASN A 816 -6.68 -19.91 15.90
CA ASN A 816 -7.03 -18.58 15.38
C ASN A 816 -6.38 -17.44 16.21
N GLY A 817 -5.11 -17.63 16.57
CA GLY A 817 -4.42 -16.70 17.45
C GLY A 817 -3.18 -16.03 16.84
N MET A 818 -2.71 -15.03 17.58
CA MET A 818 -1.58 -14.17 17.26
C MET A 818 -0.65 -14.09 18.46
N GLN A 819 0.64 -14.32 18.24
CA GLN A 819 1.68 -13.93 19.19
C GLN A 819 2.26 -12.58 18.78
N VAL A 820 2.37 -11.63 19.72
CA VAL A 820 3.04 -10.35 19.53
C VAL A 820 4.28 -10.32 20.42
N VAL A 821 5.47 -10.22 19.82
CA VAL A 821 6.74 -10.12 20.55
C VAL A 821 7.29 -8.71 20.38
N ILE A 822 7.50 -8.01 21.48
CA ILE A 822 7.97 -6.62 21.49
C ILE A 822 9.35 -6.58 22.14
N THR A 823 10.32 -5.91 21.50
CA THR A 823 11.67 -5.79 22.05
C THR A 823 12.37 -4.51 21.60
N GLN A 824 13.17 -3.92 22.51
CA GLN A 824 14.05 -2.80 22.18
C GLN A 824 15.43 -3.26 21.70
N ASN A 825 15.97 -4.30 22.34
CA ASN A 825 17.34 -4.71 22.15
C ASN A 825 17.42 -5.99 21.31
N VAL A 826 17.83 -5.81 20.07
CA VAL A 826 17.96 -6.90 19.10
C VAL A 826 19.17 -7.80 19.44
N LYS A 827 20.17 -7.27 20.15
CA LYS A 827 21.40 -8.02 20.50
C LYS A 827 21.15 -9.18 21.45
N ASP A 828 20.22 -9.01 22.39
CA ASP A 828 19.89 -10.03 23.39
C ASP A 828 19.26 -11.28 22.74
N PHE A 829 18.66 -11.10 21.56
CA PHE A 829 18.12 -12.19 20.74
C PHE A 829 19.19 -12.93 19.93
N VAL A 830 20.40 -12.37 19.79
CA VAL A 830 21.49 -12.88 18.93
C VAL A 830 22.71 -13.37 19.75
N GLY A 831 22.65 -13.30 21.09
CA GLY A 831 23.77 -13.57 22.00
C GLY A 831 24.48 -14.91 21.81
N THR A 832 23.83 -16.03 22.17
CA THR A 832 24.39 -17.39 21.96
C THR A 832 23.81 -18.05 20.72
N GLU A 833 24.50 -19.06 20.16
CA GLU A 833 24.04 -19.75 18.94
C GLU A 833 22.66 -20.42 19.11
N GLU A 834 22.38 -20.97 20.30
CA GLU A 834 21.08 -21.58 20.59
C GLU A 834 19.96 -20.54 20.74
N LEU A 835 20.21 -19.44 21.47
CA LEU A 835 19.29 -18.32 21.59
C LEU A 835 18.99 -17.72 20.22
N ALA A 836 20.03 -17.42 19.44
CA ALA A 836 19.92 -16.91 18.08
C ALA A 836 19.07 -17.82 17.20
N ARG A 837 19.23 -19.15 17.30
CA ARG A 837 18.41 -20.11 16.54
C ARG A 837 16.92 -20.01 16.90
N LYS A 838 16.57 -20.00 18.19
CA LYS A 838 15.17 -19.93 18.65
C LYS A 838 14.55 -18.57 18.34
N SER A 839 15.27 -17.49 18.62
CA SER A 839 14.90 -16.11 18.31
C SER A 839 14.64 -15.88 16.83
N THR A 840 15.57 -16.31 15.96
CA THR A 840 15.41 -16.21 14.49
C THR A 840 14.20 -17.01 14.02
N ALA A 841 13.90 -18.15 14.65
CA ALA A 841 12.73 -18.94 14.29
C ALA A 841 11.41 -18.27 14.71
N ILE A 842 11.36 -17.55 15.84
CA ILE A 842 10.19 -16.75 16.24
C ILE A 842 9.93 -15.64 15.23
N ILE A 843 10.99 -14.95 14.78
CA ILE A 843 10.89 -13.88 13.77
C ILE A 843 10.47 -14.45 12.42
N ASN A 844 11.06 -15.56 11.98
CA ASN A 844 10.65 -16.24 10.75
C ASN A 844 9.21 -16.77 10.82
N ALA A 845 8.73 -17.09 12.02
CA ALA A 845 7.35 -17.47 12.26
C ALA A 845 6.42 -16.25 12.41
N SER A 846 6.95 -15.02 12.43
CA SER A 846 6.19 -13.78 12.45
C SER A 846 5.87 -13.33 11.03
N GLN A 847 4.58 -13.17 10.73
CA GLN A 847 4.12 -12.67 9.44
C GLN A 847 4.28 -11.15 9.34
N TYR A 848 4.00 -10.47 10.46
CA TYR A 848 4.00 -9.02 10.54
C TYR A 848 5.21 -8.53 11.31
N SER A 849 5.92 -7.56 10.76
CA SER A 849 7.01 -6.89 11.46
C SER A 849 6.80 -5.39 11.45
N PHE A 850 6.80 -4.77 12.63
CA PHE A 850 6.80 -3.31 12.80
C PHE A 850 8.16 -2.88 13.33
N ILE A 851 8.96 -2.28 12.46
CA ILE A 851 10.33 -1.88 12.75
C ILE A 851 10.34 -0.35 12.89
N PHE A 852 10.35 0.12 14.12
CA PHE A 852 10.49 1.53 14.48
C PHE A 852 11.95 1.99 14.34
N PRO A 853 12.22 3.31 14.38
CA PRO A 853 13.55 3.81 14.10
C PRO A 853 14.60 3.22 15.04
N MET A 854 15.67 2.69 14.46
CA MET A 854 16.77 2.04 15.17
C MET A 854 18.03 2.89 15.14
N ALA A 855 18.96 2.64 16.05
CA ALA A 855 20.29 3.23 15.94
C ALA A 855 21.07 2.53 14.81
N PRO A 856 21.93 3.24 14.05
CA PRO A 856 22.72 2.63 12.97
C PRO A 856 23.53 1.39 13.42
N ASN A 857 24.01 1.38 14.66
CA ASN A 857 24.78 0.27 15.22
C ASN A 857 23.95 -1.02 15.40
N ASP A 858 22.63 -0.92 15.54
CA ASP A 858 21.75 -2.06 15.77
C ASP A 858 21.18 -2.61 14.44
N MET A 859 21.38 -1.89 13.32
CA MET A 859 20.95 -2.31 11.99
C MET A 859 21.65 -3.58 11.52
N HIS A 860 22.93 -3.76 11.87
CA HIS A 860 23.66 -4.97 11.53
C HIS A 860 23.00 -6.23 12.14
N ASP A 861 22.58 -6.14 13.40
CA ASP A 861 21.93 -7.24 14.09
C ASP A 861 20.53 -7.51 13.55
N LEU A 862 19.80 -6.45 13.19
CA LEU A 862 18.51 -6.57 12.49
C LEU A 862 18.68 -7.28 11.14
N CYS A 863 19.64 -6.86 10.31
CA CYS A 863 19.90 -7.50 9.02
C CYS A 863 20.26 -8.98 9.18
N ARG A 864 21.04 -9.32 10.22
CA ARG A 864 21.37 -10.71 10.54
C ARG A 864 20.14 -11.54 10.92
N LEU A 865 19.18 -10.97 11.64
CA LEU A 865 17.92 -11.67 11.98
C LEU A 865 17.04 -11.89 10.75
N TYR A 866 17.02 -10.94 9.81
CA TYR A 866 16.21 -11.02 8.60
C TYR A 866 16.91 -11.68 7.40
N GLU A 867 18.17 -12.11 7.54
CA GLU A 867 18.97 -12.77 6.49
C GLU A 867 18.22 -13.93 5.82
N LYS A 868 17.46 -14.72 6.62
CA LYS A 868 16.64 -15.84 6.14
C LYS A 868 15.15 -15.50 5.98
N ALA A 869 14.73 -14.33 6.44
CA ALA A 869 13.33 -13.87 6.46
C ALA A 869 12.99 -12.92 5.28
N GLY A 870 13.85 -12.86 4.27
CA GLY A 870 13.65 -12.06 3.07
C GLY A 870 14.57 -10.86 2.91
N GLU A 871 15.58 -10.70 3.78
CA GLU A 871 16.66 -9.70 3.75
C GLU A 871 16.18 -8.24 3.76
N ILE A 872 16.86 -7.37 4.52
CA ILE A 872 16.57 -5.93 4.52
C ILE A 872 17.60 -5.25 3.62
N ASN A 873 17.15 -4.69 2.50
CA ASN A 873 18.04 -4.07 1.52
C ASN A 873 18.54 -2.69 1.99
N GLU A 874 19.57 -2.14 1.34
CA GLU A 874 20.18 -0.86 1.74
C GLU A 874 19.17 0.31 1.77
N THR A 875 18.24 0.36 0.82
CA THR A 875 17.21 1.41 0.78
C THR A 875 16.24 1.31 1.97
N GLU A 876 15.85 0.10 2.35
CA GLU A 876 15.02 -0.16 3.52
C GLU A 876 15.76 0.18 4.82
N GLN A 877 17.07 -0.12 4.89
CA GLN A 877 17.91 0.27 6.03
C GLN A 877 17.96 1.79 6.21
N ASP A 878 18.19 2.53 5.12
CA ASP A 878 18.20 3.98 5.12
C ASP A 878 16.84 4.56 5.56
N GLU A 879 15.73 3.95 5.12
CA GLU A 879 14.37 4.36 5.50
C GLU A 879 14.13 4.12 7.00
N ILE A 880 14.49 2.95 7.54
CA ILE A 880 14.36 2.61 8.97
C ILE A 880 15.16 3.59 9.85
N VAL A 881 16.39 3.93 9.46
CA VAL A 881 17.26 4.80 10.26
C VAL A 881 16.79 6.25 10.26
N ASN A 882 16.30 6.75 9.11
CA ASN A 882 15.90 8.15 8.95
C ASN A 882 14.44 8.44 9.35
N ASN A 883 13.65 7.40 9.61
CA ASN A 883 12.26 7.56 10.04
C ASN A 883 12.13 8.36 11.34
N GLY A 884 11.14 9.26 11.37
CA GLY A 884 10.78 10.05 12.54
C GLY A 884 10.09 9.23 13.63
N ARG A 885 9.91 9.82 14.82
CA ARG A 885 9.10 9.19 15.88
C ARG A 885 7.68 8.91 15.35
N GLY A 886 7.13 7.75 15.70
CA GLY A 886 5.78 7.35 15.26
C GLY A 886 5.72 6.76 13.84
N HIS A 887 6.84 6.73 13.10
CA HIS A 887 6.92 6.02 11.83
C HIS A 887 7.46 4.61 12.05
N ALA A 888 6.86 3.62 11.40
CA ALA A 888 7.34 2.24 11.40
C ALA A 888 7.56 1.77 9.96
N PHE A 889 8.64 1.03 9.74
CA PHE A 889 8.77 0.21 8.54
C PHE A 889 8.03 -1.11 8.78
N VAL A 890 7.01 -1.36 7.98
CA VAL A 890 6.06 -2.45 8.18
C VAL A 890 6.23 -3.50 7.09
N VAL A 891 6.50 -4.73 7.50
CA VAL A 891 6.55 -5.89 6.63
C VAL A 891 5.28 -6.71 6.88
N THR A 892 4.44 -6.85 5.86
CA THR A 892 3.27 -7.74 5.90
C THR A 892 3.51 -9.04 5.14
N SER A 893 4.42 -9.02 4.16
CA SER A 893 4.96 -10.20 3.48
C SER A 893 6.30 -9.84 2.81
N PRO A 894 7.08 -10.81 2.32
CA PRO A 894 8.29 -10.52 1.54
C PRO A 894 8.04 -9.65 0.29
N ALA A 895 6.80 -9.57 -0.20
CA ALA A 895 6.42 -8.79 -1.37
C ALA A 895 5.64 -7.50 -1.04
N SER A 896 5.32 -7.25 0.24
CA SER A 896 4.55 -6.09 0.68
C SER A 896 5.20 -5.51 1.94
N ARG A 897 5.92 -4.41 1.72
CA ARG A 897 6.70 -3.67 2.71
C ARG A 897 6.43 -2.20 2.49
N SER A 898 6.23 -1.43 3.55
CA SER A 898 6.01 0.01 3.43
C SER A 898 6.33 0.74 4.73
N SER A 899 6.73 2.00 4.65
CA SER A 899 6.77 2.87 5.81
C SER A 899 5.39 3.46 6.08
N ILE A 900 4.96 3.37 7.33
CA ILE A 900 3.65 3.83 7.81
C ILE A 900 3.88 4.80 8.96
N GLU A 901 3.27 5.98 8.86
CA GLU A 901 3.08 6.89 9.98
C GLU A 901 1.90 6.40 10.83
N ILE A 902 2.18 5.95 12.05
CA ILE A 902 1.17 5.41 12.95
C ILE A 902 0.34 6.54 13.55
N THR A 903 -0.98 6.46 13.40
CA THR A 903 -1.93 7.43 13.97
C THR A 903 -3.01 6.72 14.78
N ALA A 904 -3.59 7.43 15.75
CA ALA A 904 -4.70 6.97 16.56
C ALA A 904 -5.61 8.16 16.89
N ASP A 905 -6.90 7.91 17.08
CA ASP A 905 -7.88 8.92 17.42
C ASP A 905 -7.70 9.47 18.84
N ASP A 906 -8.08 10.72 19.07
CA ASP A 906 -7.99 11.38 20.38
C ASP A 906 -8.80 10.67 21.48
N SER A 907 -9.88 9.98 21.13
CA SER A 907 -10.63 9.12 22.07
C SER A 907 -9.78 7.92 22.50
N MET A 908 -9.13 7.26 21.54
CA MET A 908 -8.25 6.13 21.80
C MET A 908 -6.99 6.55 22.59
N VAL A 909 -6.38 7.68 22.27
CA VAL A 909 -5.20 8.18 23.00
C VAL A 909 -5.52 8.43 24.48
N ARG A 910 -6.73 8.93 24.79
CA ARG A 910 -7.19 9.11 26.18
C ARG A 910 -7.31 7.81 26.95
N MET A 911 -7.45 6.65 26.30
CA MET A 911 -7.48 5.34 26.96
C MET A 911 -6.08 4.87 27.41
N PHE A 912 -5.01 5.50 26.90
CA PHE A 912 -3.62 5.10 27.17
C PHE A 912 -3.04 5.72 28.43
N GLU A 913 -3.68 6.78 28.94
CA GLU A 913 -3.34 7.58 30.13
C GLU A 913 -4.23 7.19 31.31
#